data_AF-A0AAN7BSY4-F1
#
_entry.id   AF-A0AAN7BSY4-F1
#
_cell.length_a   1.000
_cell.length_b   1.000
_cell.length_c   1.000
_cell.angle_alpha   90.00
_cell.angle_beta   90.00
_cell.angle_gamma   90.00
#
_symmetry.space_group_name_H-M   'P 1'
#
loop_
_entity.id
_entity.type
_entity.pdbx_description
1 polymer ?
#
loop_
_entity_poly.entity_id
_entity_poly.type
_entity_poly.pdbx_seq_one_letter_code
_entity_poly.pdbx_strand_id
1 'polypeptide(L)'
;MAGNDRAPVVSGADVGDAARRRNVPGAPQPAAPVAVEKPQPEDNKKAAKKGPSFLDILDQSEWIIAPIVFTLLAFFTRFYKIGLSNIVTWDEAHFGKFGSHYLKREFYFDVHPPAGKLLVGLSGYLAGYNGSFEFKSGETYPAEVNYTFMRQFNAFWGAVCVPMAYWTAKELRLRRATVWLVTLMVLCENSYTTISRFILLDSMLLFGTVATTLCWAKFHGQRHNSFEPEWFFWLTMTGLSIGFVTSVKLVGLFVTALVGLYTIEDLWRKFGDTKMPLTVLGAHFAARVVGLIILPLLVYMLSFAIHFAVLSNSGPGDAQMSSLFQANLRGTEVGRNSPLEVAIGSRVTIKNMGYGGGLLHSHVQTYPEGSGQQQVTCYHHKDANNDWFFYPNRRETEYDPAEELRFIADGSTVRLLHAQTGRNLHSHQIAAPITKADWEVSSYGNVTIGDEKDHWKIEVVSDAASRDRSKIRTLTTAFRLKHEVLGCYLRAGNVNLPQWGFKQIETTCTKENKPRDTYTHWNIEAHTNDKLPPGHPGQYKSPFLKDFIHLNVAMMTSNNALVPDPDKQDDLASQWWQWPILHVGLRMCGWDDKIVKYFLLGNPLVYWGSTAGLGVFALLVVWYTIRWQRGYTELSDNEVDQIHYAGLYPVIGWFLHYLPFVVMARVTYVHHYYPALYFAILTFGFLVDWFTRNQKKVAQYAIYGVLDATVIGLYIYFIPICFGMTGPNKQYSYMKWFSTWRMSDA
;
A
#
# COMPACT_ATOMS: atom_id res chain seq x y z
N MET A 1 -86.23 -38.78 -27.15
CA MET A 1 -87.70 -39.04 -27.08
C MET A 1 -88.05 -39.24 -25.62
N ALA A 2 -89.03 -38.44 -25.15
CA ALA A 2 -89.67 -38.42 -23.83
C ALA A 2 -88.72 -38.20 -22.62
N GLY A 3 -88.93 -37.27 -21.68
CA GLY A 3 -90.15 -36.61 -21.25
C GLY A 3 -90.16 -36.64 -19.72
N ASN A 4 -89.88 -35.48 -19.13
CA ASN A 4 -90.00 -35.01 -17.74
C ASN A 4 -90.56 -35.91 -16.61
N ASP A 5 -89.89 -35.72 -15.45
CA ASP A 5 -90.43 -35.27 -14.15
C ASP A 5 -90.55 -36.22 -12.94
N ARG A 6 -89.95 -35.69 -11.86
CA ARG A 6 -90.29 -35.72 -10.42
C ARG A 6 -89.68 -36.77 -9.47
N ALA A 7 -88.97 -36.21 -8.48
CA ALA A 7 -88.55 -36.77 -7.20
C ALA A 7 -89.74 -37.08 -6.26
N PRO A 8 -89.50 -37.78 -5.12
CA PRO A 8 -89.23 -37.05 -3.88
C PRO A 8 -88.18 -37.68 -2.93
N VAL A 9 -87.82 -36.88 -1.93
CA VAL A 9 -86.86 -37.07 -0.81
C VAL A 9 -87.59 -37.45 0.47
N VAL A 10 -87.03 -38.35 1.31
CA VAL A 10 -87.11 -38.43 2.81
C VAL A 10 -85.97 -39.38 3.26
N SER A 11 -84.92 -39.10 4.07
CA SER A 11 -84.66 -38.51 5.41
C SER A 11 -84.54 -39.53 6.58
N GLY A 12 -83.47 -39.40 7.39
CA GLY A 12 -83.23 -40.01 8.73
C GLY A 12 -81.95 -40.86 8.77
N ALA A 13 -80.80 -40.49 9.37
CA ALA A 13 -80.50 -40.08 10.75
C ALA A 13 -80.97 -41.17 11.76
N ASP A 14 -80.22 -41.68 12.74
CA ASP A 14 -79.03 -41.24 13.45
C ASP A 14 -78.59 -42.35 14.45
N VAL A 15 -77.54 -42.12 15.24
CA VAL A 15 -77.17 -42.76 16.54
C VAL A 15 -76.49 -44.15 16.47
N GLY A 16 -75.36 -44.45 17.12
CA GLY A 16 -74.62 -43.77 18.17
C GLY A 16 -74.14 -44.78 19.22
N ASP A 17 -72.83 -44.75 19.47
CA ASP A 17 -72.19 -44.77 20.79
C ASP A 17 -71.83 -46.08 21.53
N ALA A 18 -70.61 -46.00 22.09
CA ALA A 18 -70.09 -46.56 23.35
C ALA A 18 -69.94 -48.09 23.55
N ALA A 19 -68.99 -48.60 24.33
CA ALA A 19 -67.70 -48.16 24.86
C ALA A 19 -67.10 -49.33 25.70
N ARG A 20 -65.82 -49.18 26.07
CA ARG A 20 -65.08 -49.76 27.24
C ARG A 20 -64.39 -51.13 27.10
N ARG A 21 -63.05 -51.10 27.22
CA ARG A 21 -62.31 -51.69 28.37
C ARG A 21 -60.89 -51.07 28.52
N ARG A 22 -60.44 -51.02 29.78
CA ARG A 22 -59.28 -50.31 30.39
C ARG A 22 -57.92 -51.05 30.25
N ASN A 23 -56.82 -50.30 30.00
CA ASN A 23 -55.58 -50.08 30.82
C ASN A 23 -55.19 -51.12 31.92
N VAL A 24 -53.94 -51.61 32.20
CA VAL A 24 -52.50 -51.21 32.00
C VAL A 24 -51.55 -52.49 32.15
N PRO A 25 -50.21 -52.47 32.43
CA PRO A 25 -49.13 -53.07 31.61
C PRO A 25 -48.35 -54.27 32.24
N GLY A 26 -47.52 -54.97 31.45
CA GLY A 26 -46.49 -55.87 32.00
C GLY A 26 -46.03 -57.01 31.07
N ALA A 27 -44.81 -56.87 30.57
CA ALA A 27 -43.93 -57.77 29.78
C ALA A 27 -43.82 -59.25 30.24
N PRO A 28 -42.98 -60.11 29.59
CA PRO A 28 -42.53 -60.26 28.18
C PRO A 28 -42.66 -61.72 27.66
N GLN A 29 -42.15 -61.99 26.43
CA GLN A 29 -41.76 -63.29 25.79
C GLN A 29 -42.64 -63.74 24.60
N PRO A 30 -42.20 -64.69 23.72
CA PRO A 30 -40.86 -65.15 23.33
C PRO A 30 -40.65 -65.16 21.79
N ALA A 31 -39.45 -65.55 21.34
CA ALA A 31 -39.06 -65.66 19.93
C ALA A 31 -39.39 -67.03 19.27
N ALA A 32 -39.34 -67.02 17.92
CA ALA A 32 -39.21 -68.12 16.92
C ALA A 32 -40.50 -68.61 16.21
N PRO A 33 -40.45 -69.21 14.99
CA PRO A 33 -39.38 -69.33 13.98
C PRO A 33 -39.80 -68.93 12.53
N VAL A 34 -38.82 -69.03 11.62
CA VAL A 34 -38.85 -68.79 10.16
C VAL A 34 -39.75 -69.77 9.40
N ALA A 35 -40.48 -69.29 8.38
CA ALA A 35 -41.04 -70.10 7.29
C ALA A 35 -40.83 -69.43 5.92
N VAL A 36 -40.52 -70.27 4.94
CA VAL A 36 -40.06 -70.00 3.57
C VAL A 36 -41.25 -69.69 2.65
N GLU A 37 -41.15 -68.67 1.80
CA GLU A 37 -42.01 -68.51 0.63
C GLU A 37 -41.18 -68.21 -0.63
N LYS A 38 -41.47 -68.96 -1.71
CA LYS A 38 -40.85 -68.91 -3.03
C LYS A 38 -41.73 -68.11 -4.03
N PRO A 39 -41.19 -67.70 -5.19
CA PRO A 39 -41.36 -66.36 -5.76
C PRO A 39 -42.48 -66.22 -6.81
N GLN A 40 -42.97 -64.98 -7.00
CA GLN A 40 -43.78 -64.54 -8.14
C GLN A 40 -43.34 -63.13 -8.62
N PRO A 41 -43.60 -62.77 -9.89
CA PRO A 41 -42.56 -62.35 -10.83
C PRO A 41 -42.31 -60.85 -10.90
N GLU A 42 -41.10 -60.51 -11.34
CA GLU A 42 -40.62 -59.16 -11.64
C GLU A 42 -41.49 -58.44 -12.69
N ASP A 43 -42.19 -57.39 -12.26
CA ASP A 43 -42.65 -56.35 -13.18
C ASP A 43 -41.55 -55.28 -13.30
N ASN A 44 -40.60 -55.57 -14.20
CA ASN A 44 -39.53 -54.68 -14.63
C ASN A 44 -40.10 -53.46 -15.38
N LYS A 45 -40.69 -52.50 -14.68
CA LYS A 45 -40.71 -51.11 -15.17
C LYS A 45 -39.38 -50.45 -14.79
N LYS A 46 -38.35 -50.78 -15.56
CA LYS A 46 -37.16 -49.93 -15.71
C LYS A 46 -37.65 -48.56 -16.21
N ALA A 47 -37.91 -47.64 -15.29
CA ALA A 47 -37.87 -46.22 -15.59
C ALA A 47 -36.44 -45.96 -16.07
N ALA A 48 -36.27 -45.85 -17.38
CA ALA A 48 -35.02 -45.41 -17.97
C ALA A 48 -34.63 -44.11 -17.24
N LYS A 49 -33.52 -44.15 -16.48
CA LYS A 49 -32.89 -42.94 -15.98
C LYS A 49 -32.58 -42.11 -17.23
N LYS A 50 -33.40 -41.08 -17.51
CA LYS A 50 -33.06 -40.06 -18.51
C LYS A 50 -31.66 -39.60 -18.16
N GLY A 51 -30.72 -39.76 -19.09
CA GLY A 51 -29.39 -39.16 -18.94
C GLY A 51 -29.55 -37.67 -18.61
N PRO A 52 -28.59 -37.07 -17.88
CA PRO A 52 -28.69 -35.68 -17.49
C PRO A 52 -28.98 -34.82 -18.73
N SER A 53 -29.98 -33.93 -18.63
CA SER A 53 -30.30 -33.01 -19.70
C SER A 53 -29.06 -32.16 -20.03
N PHE A 54 -28.96 -31.65 -21.25
CA PHE A 54 -27.90 -30.71 -21.62
C PHE A 54 -27.83 -29.52 -20.64
N LEU A 55 -28.98 -29.06 -20.14
CA LEU A 55 -29.06 -28.02 -19.10
C LEU A 55 -28.52 -28.49 -17.74
N ASP A 56 -28.74 -29.76 -17.37
CA ASP A 56 -28.20 -30.33 -16.12
C ASP A 56 -26.67 -30.48 -16.20
N ILE A 57 -26.14 -30.81 -17.38
CA ILE A 57 -24.69 -30.88 -17.63
C ILE A 57 -24.07 -29.49 -17.56
N LEU A 58 -24.73 -28.47 -18.13
CA LEU A 58 -24.30 -27.07 -18.03
C LEU A 58 -24.35 -26.56 -16.59
N ASP A 59 -25.38 -26.90 -15.82
CA ASP A 59 -25.48 -26.52 -14.41
C ASP A 59 -24.43 -27.22 -13.54
N GLN A 60 -24.10 -28.48 -13.81
CA GLN A 60 -23.01 -29.20 -13.14
C GLN A 60 -21.63 -28.63 -13.49
N SER A 61 -21.47 -28.10 -14.70
CA SER A 61 -20.21 -27.52 -15.19
C SER A 61 -20.09 -26.01 -14.94
N GLU A 62 -21.09 -25.40 -14.30
CA GLU A 62 -21.14 -23.94 -14.10
C GLU A 62 -19.92 -23.40 -13.36
N TRP A 63 -19.42 -24.15 -12.38
CA TRP A 63 -18.28 -23.73 -11.59
C TRP A 63 -16.99 -23.60 -12.40
N ILE A 64 -16.96 -24.17 -13.61
CA ILE A 64 -15.89 -24.02 -14.60
C ILE A 64 -16.29 -22.94 -15.62
N ILE A 65 -17.51 -23.02 -16.16
CA ILE A 65 -17.97 -22.16 -17.25
C ILE A 65 -18.06 -20.69 -16.82
N ALA A 66 -18.69 -20.41 -15.67
CA ALA A 66 -18.93 -19.04 -15.23
C ALA A 66 -17.61 -18.26 -14.98
N PRO A 67 -16.62 -18.79 -14.24
CA PRO A 67 -15.32 -18.14 -14.12
C PRO A 67 -14.63 -17.87 -15.45
N ILE A 68 -14.71 -18.80 -16.41
CA ILE A 68 -14.10 -18.63 -17.74
C ILE A 68 -14.78 -17.48 -18.48
N VAL A 69 -16.12 -17.43 -18.50
CA VAL A 69 -16.88 -16.36 -19.15
C VAL A 69 -16.56 -15.01 -18.50
N PHE A 70 -16.60 -14.92 -17.18
CA PHE A 70 -16.24 -13.68 -16.47
C PHE A 70 -14.78 -13.28 -16.71
N THR A 71 -13.87 -14.23 -16.82
CA THR A 71 -12.46 -13.97 -17.16
C THR A 71 -12.33 -13.39 -18.56
N LEU A 72 -12.98 -13.99 -19.56
CA LEU A 72 -12.98 -13.47 -20.94
C LEU A 72 -13.56 -12.06 -21.01
N LEU A 73 -14.67 -11.79 -20.31
CA LEU A 73 -15.26 -10.45 -20.21
C LEU A 73 -14.35 -9.47 -19.46
N ALA A 74 -13.65 -9.91 -18.43
CA ALA A 74 -12.68 -9.09 -17.71
C ALA A 74 -11.53 -8.67 -18.62
N PHE A 75 -10.93 -9.63 -19.35
CA PHE A 75 -9.90 -9.32 -20.33
C PHE A 75 -10.41 -8.39 -21.42
N PHE A 76 -11.60 -8.66 -21.99
CA PHE A 76 -12.21 -7.78 -22.97
C PHE A 76 -12.37 -6.34 -22.45
N THR A 77 -13.04 -6.17 -21.29
CA THR A 77 -13.30 -4.85 -20.73
C THR A 77 -12.02 -4.09 -20.37
N ARG A 78 -10.99 -4.76 -19.85
CA ARG A 78 -9.74 -4.08 -19.50
C ARG A 78 -8.84 -3.79 -20.71
N PHE A 79 -8.85 -4.64 -21.74
CA PHE A 79 -7.90 -4.54 -22.87
C PHE A 79 -8.48 -3.83 -24.09
N TYR A 80 -9.81 -3.71 -24.19
CA TYR A 80 -10.45 -3.08 -25.33
C TYR A 80 -9.96 -1.64 -25.52
N LYS A 81 -9.45 -1.29 -26.71
CA LYS A 81 -8.92 0.05 -27.05
C LYS A 81 -7.84 0.59 -26.09
N ILE A 82 -7.02 -0.28 -25.50
CA ILE A 82 -6.04 0.12 -24.49
C ILE A 82 -4.94 1.06 -25.01
N GLY A 83 -4.60 0.96 -26.30
CA GLY A 83 -3.67 1.85 -26.99
C GLY A 83 -4.32 3.09 -27.63
N LEU A 84 -5.59 3.39 -27.36
CA LEU A 84 -6.30 4.49 -28.03
C LEU A 84 -5.72 5.87 -27.72
N SER A 85 -5.31 6.10 -26.48
CA SER A 85 -4.65 7.35 -26.09
C SER A 85 -3.15 7.17 -26.16
N ASN A 86 -2.52 7.93 -27.06
CA ASN A 86 -1.09 7.94 -27.27
C ASN A 86 -0.36 8.97 -26.40
N ILE A 87 -1.00 9.51 -25.35
CA ILE A 87 -0.38 10.45 -24.41
C ILE A 87 -0.18 9.81 -23.04
N VAL A 88 0.81 10.32 -22.31
CA VAL A 88 1.07 10.02 -20.90
C VAL A 88 -0.05 10.61 -20.04
N THR A 89 -0.71 9.75 -19.26
CA THR A 89 -1.85 10.14 -18.39
C THR A 89 -1.45 10.35 -16.92
N TRP A 90 -2.42 10.70 -16.10
CA TRP A 90 -2.29 10.92 -14.65
C TRP A 90 -1.58 9.74 -13.97
N ASP A 91 -0.56 10.05 -13.17
CA ASP A 91 0.38 9.15 -12.49
C ASP A 91 1.17 8.14 -13.35
N GLU A 92 0.79 7.91 -14.60
CA GLU A 92 1.61 7.21 -15.60
C GLU A 92 2.92 7.96 -15.85
N ALA A 93 2.91 9.30 -15.72
CA ALA A 93 4.10 10.14 -15.71
C ALA A 93 5.12 9.75 -14.61
N HIS A 94 4.62 9.46 -13.39
CA HIS A 94 5.47 9.10 -12.25
C HIS A 94 5.94 7.65 -12.36
N PHE A 95 5.01 6.69 -12.48
CA PHE A 95 5.34 5.28 -12.44
C PHE A 95 6.04 4.79 -13.70
N GLY A 96 5.72 5.36 -14.87
CA GLY A 96 6.47 5.15 -16.10
C GLY A 96 7.92 5.60 -15.96
N LYS A 97 8.15 6.81 -15.43
CA LYS A 97 9.50 7.33 -15.14
C LYS A 97 10.28 6.43 -14.18
N PHE A 98 9.64 5.94 -13.11
CA PHE A 98 10.28 4.99 -12.19
C PHE A 98 10.59 3.65 -12.85
N GLY A 99 9.73 3.18 -13.77
CA GLY A 99 10.01 2.03 -14.63
C GLY A 99 11.26 2.25 -15.50
N SER A 100 11.40 3.44 -16.10
CA SER A 100 12.58 3.82 -16.89
C SER A 100 13.87 3.78 -16.08
N HIS A 101 13.84 4.22 -14.82
CA HIS A 101 15.02 4.17 -13.95
C HIS A 101 15.53 2.74 -13.70
N TYR A 102 14.63 1.75 -13.58
CA TYR A 102 15.06 0.34 -13.51
C TYR A 102 15.75 -0.14 -14.79
N LEU A 103 15.27 0.29 -15.95
CA LEU A 103 15.87 -0.07 -17.24
C LEU A 103 17.24 0.59 -17.44
N LYS A 104 17.38 1.86 -17.03
CA LYS A 104 18.65 2.59 -17.02
C LYS A 104 19.59 2.16 -15.89
N ARG A 105 19.08 1.37 -14.93
CA ARG A 105 19.76 1.00 -13.68
C ARG A 105 20.17 2.19 -12.83
N GLU A 106 19.43 3.31 -12.93
CA GLU A 106 19.69 4.54 -12.18
C GLU A 106 18.94 4.52 -10.87
N PHE A 107 19.64 4.78 -9.76
CA PHE A 107 19.00 4.88 -8.46
C PHE A 107 18.02 6.05 -8.42
N TYR A 108 16.87 5.82 -7.77
CA TYR A 108 15.88 6.87 -7.53
C TYR A 108 15.22 6.66 -6.17
N PHE A 109 14.65 7.74 -5.64
CA PHE A 109 13.88 7.71 -4.40
C PHE A 109 12.37 7.89 -4.69
N ASP A 110 11.54 7.09 -4.02
CA ASP A 110 10.07 7.20 -4.05
C ASP A 110 9.48 6.74 -2.71
N VAL A 111 8.29 7.25 -2.38
CA VAL A 111 7.58 6.95 -1.11
C VAL A 111 6.98 5.54 -1.07
N HIS A 112 6.77 4.89 -2.21
CA HIS A 112 6.18 3.56 -2.26
C HIS A 112 7.26 2.45 -2.25
N PRO A 113 6.95 1.26 -1.71
CA PRO A 113 7.81 0.10 -1.85
C PRO A 113 8.04 -0.30 -3.33
N PRO A 114 9.10 -1.07 -3.63
CA PRO A 114 9.62 -1.16 -4.98
C PRO A 114 8.91 -2.16 -5.89
N ALA A 115 8.21 -3.18 -5.39
CA ALA A 115 7.76 -4.32 -6.20
C ALA A 115 6.83 -3.92 -7.35
N GLY A 116 5.88 -3.01 -7.11
CA GLY A 116 5.00 -2.55 -8.18
C GLY A 116 5.76 -1.78 -9.27
N LYS A 117 6.74 -0.94 -8.89
CA LYS A 117 7.57 -0.19 -9.85
C LYS A 117 8.57 -1.12 -10.56
N LEU A 118 9.07 -2.15 -9.89
CA LEU A 118 9.87 -3.23 -10.50
C LEU A 118 9.08 -3.95 -11.58
N LEU A 119 7.80 -4.25 -11.33
CA LEU A 119 6.91 -4.84 -12.32
C LEU A 119 6.60 -3.91 -13.49
N VAL A 120 6.49 -2.59 -13.25
CA VAL A 120 6.42 -1.60 -14.33
C VAL A 120 7.71 -1.60 -15.17
N GLY A 121 8.88 -1.63 -14.53
CA GLY A 121 10.17 -1.79 -15.21
C GLY A 121 10.25 -3.09 -16.03
N LEU A 122 9.78 -4.21 -15.46
CA LEU A 122 9.66 -5.49 -16.17
C LEU A 122 8.75 -5.39 -17.39
N SER A 123 7.61 -4.69 -17.28
CA SER A 123 6.72 -4.46 -18.41
C SER A 123 7.40 -3.68 -19.53
N GLY A 124 8.26 -2.69 -19.18
CA GLY A 124 9.07 -1.96 -20.15
C GLY A 124 10.13 -2.85 -20.80
N TYR A 125 10.81 -3.69 -20.02
CA TYR A 125 11.79 -4.64 -20.56
C TYR A 125 11.16 -5.62 -21.56
N LEU A 126 10.01 -6.19 -21.20
CA LEU A 126 9.23 -7.08 -22.08
C LEU A 126 8.66 -6.36 -23.31
N ALA A 127 8.40 -5.05 -23.20
CA ALA A 127 7.98 -4.19 -24.32
C ALA A 127 9.13 -3.84 -25.29
N GLY A 128 10.38 -4.22 -24.99
CA GLY A 128 11.56 -3.81 -25.76
C GLY A 128 11.98 -2.35 -25.52
N TYR A 129 11.46 -1.71 -24.48
CA TYR A 129 11.80 -0.34 -24.10
C TYR A 129 13.10 -0.31 -23.28
N ASN A 130 13.97 0.66 -23.56
CA ASN A 130 15.29 0.79 -22.94
C ASN A 130 15.38 1.88 -21.85
N GLY A 131 14.28 2.55 -21.53
CA GLY A 131 14.26 3.65 -20.57
C GLY A 131 14.48 5.05 -21.15
N SER A 132 14.76 5.21 -22.45
CA SER A 132 15.15 6.51 -23.04
C SER A 132 14.10 7.62 -22.89
N PHE A 133 12.82 7.29 -23.09
CA PHE A 133 11.71 8.24 -23.05
C PHE A 133 11.49 8.83 -21.65
N GLU A 134 11.36 10.15 -21.58
CA GLU A 134 11.04 10.87 -20.36
C GLU A 134 9.51 10.99 -20.24
N PHE A 135 8.92 10.29 -19.27
CA PHE A 135 7.45 10.26 -19.08
C PHE A 135 6.92 11.60 -18.53
N LYS A 136 6.83 12.64 -19.37
CA LYS A 136 6.22 13.92 -18.98
C LYS A 136 4.70 13.88 -19.15
N SER A 137 3.99 14.51 -18.22
CA SER A 137 2.52 14.56 -18.25
C SER A 137 2.00 15.18 -19.54
N GLY A 138 1.09 14.48 -20.22
CA GLY A 138 0.47 14.94 -21.47
C GLY A 138 1.34 14.82 -22.72
N GLU A 139 2.57 14.34 -22.60
CA GLU A 139 3.46 14.12 -23.75
C GLU A 139 3.02 12.90 -24.57
N THR A 140 3.18 12.99 -25.88
CA THR A 140 2.87 11.90 -26.81
C THR A 140 3.97 10.85 -26.79
N TYR A 141 3.59 9.58 -26.71
CA TYR A 141 4.52 8.47 -26.80
C TYR A 141 5.18 8.40 -28.19
N PRO A 142 6.51 8.23 -28.26
CA PRO A 142 7.20 8.04 -29.51
C PRO A 142 6.98 6.61 -30.03
N ALA A 143 7.23 6.39 -31.32
CA ALA A 143 6.85 5.14 -32.00
C ALA A 143 7.58 3.89 -31.45
N GLU A 144 8.78 4.08 -30.91
CA GLU A 144 9.62 3.05 -30.32
C GLU A 144 9.15 2.56 -28.95
N VAL A 145 8.31 3.34 -28.25
CA VAL A 145 7.80 2.94 -26.93
C VAL A 145 6.49 2.19 -27.10
N ASN A 146 6.52 0.88 -26.89
CA ASN A 146 5.30 0.07 -26.87
C ASN A 146 4.53 0.22 -25.54
N TYR A 147 4.01 1.42 -25.29
CA TYR A 147 3.19 1.73 -24.12
C TYR A 147 1.89 0.90 -24.08
N THR A 148 1.41 0.44 -25.25
CA THR A 148 0.22 -0.43 -25.34
C THR A 148 0.47 -1.75 -24.60
N PHE A 149 1.62 -2.38 -24.80
CA PHE A 149 1.99 -3.59 -24.07
C PHE A 149 2.14 -3.31 -22.57
N MET A 150 2.79 -2.22 -22.19
CA MET A 150 2.93 -1.84 -20.77
C MET A 150 1.56 -1.63 -20.10
N ARG A 151 0.62 -0.99 -20.79
CA ARG A 151 -0.77 -0.86 -20.32
C ARG A 151 -1.49 -2.21 -20.25
N GLN A 152 -1.33 -3.10 -21.24
CA GLN A 152 -1.87 -4.46 -21.19
C GLN A 152 -1.35 -5.24 -19.98
N PHE A 153 -0.06 -5.09 -19.67
CA PHE A 153 0.54 -5.71 -18.49
C PHE A 153 -0.09 -5.19 -17.19
N ASN A 154 -0.37 -3.89 -17.08
CA ASN A 154 -1.04 -3.33 -15.90
C ASN A 154 -2.52 -3.74 -15.82
N ALA A 155 -3.20 -3.76 -16.98
CA ALA A 155 -4.58 -4.17 -17.13
C ALA A 155 -4.80 -5.65 -16.80
N PHE A 156 -3.78 -6.50 -17.01
CA PHE A 156 -3.83 -7.92 -16.65
C PHE A 156 -4.14 -8.10 -15.16
N TRP A 157 -3.46 -7.38 -14.28
CA TRP A 157 -3.70 -7.46 -12.82
C TRP A 157 -5.14 -7.07 -12.45
N GLY A 158 -5.66 -6.00 -13.08
CA GLY A 158 -7.05 -5.59 -12.90
C GLY A 158 -8.08 -6.56 -13.49
N ALA A 159 -7.74 -7.28 -14.55
CA ALA A 159 -8.59 -8.31 -15.14
C ALA A 159 -8.68 -9.56 -14.26
N VAL A 160 -7.55 -10.00 -13.68
CA VAL A 160 -7.48 -11.17 -12.79
C VAL A 160 -8.24 -10.94 -11.47
N CYS A 161 -8.43 -9.69 -11.04
CA CYS A 161 -9.28 -9.37 -9.87
C CYS A 161 -10.71 -9.93 -10.00
N VAL A 162 -11.27 -9.99 -11.21
CA VAL A 162 -12.65 -10.43 -11.44
C VAL A 162 -12.85 -11.92 -11.12
N PRO A 163 -12.13 -12.88 -11.72
CA PRO A 163 -12.27 -14.28 -11.33
C PRO A 163 -11.86 -14.55 -9.88
N MET A 164 -10.93 -13.77 -9.31
CA MET A 164 -10.62 -13.91 -7.88
C MET A 164 -11.77 -13.47 -6.98
N ALA A 165 -12.51 -12.41 -7.36
CA ALA A 165 -13.72 -12.01 -6.65
C ALA A 165 -14.80 -13.10 -6.71
N TYR A 166 -14.96 -13.77 -7.86
CA TYR A 166 -15.85 -14.93 -7.99
C TYR A 166 -15.49 -16.02 -6.98
N TRP A 167 -14.23 -16.44 -6.95
CA TRP A 167 -13.77 -17.49 -6.05
C TRP A 167 -13.83 -17.07 -4.59
N THR A 168 -13.62 -15.79 -4.29
CA THR A 168 -13.76 -15.25 -2.93
C THR A 168 -15.21 -15.33 -2.47
N ALA A 169 -16.16 -14.86 -3.27
CA ALA A 169 -17.58 -14.94 -2.96
C ALA A 169 -18.06 -16.39 -2.76
N LYS A 170 -17.55 -17.31 -3.60
CA LYS A 170 -17.83 -18.74 -3.47
C LYS A 170 -17.26 -19.34 -2.18
N GLU A 171 -16.05 -18.95 -1.81
CA GLU A 171 -15.40 -19.43 -0.58
C GLU A 171 -16.08 -18.88 0.69
N LEU A 172 -16.64 -17.66 0.62
CA LEU A 172 -17.50 -17.08 1.65
C LEU A 172 -18.90 -17.72 1.72
N ARG A 173 -19.12 -18.84 1.01
CA ARG A 173 -20.37 -19.63 1.00
C ARG A 173 -21.60 -18.83 0.57
N LEU A 174 -21.43 -17.85 -0.32
CA LEU A 174 -22.55 -17.14 -0.93
C LEU A 174 -23.23 -18.03 -1.98
N ARG A 175 -24.55 -17.85 -2.18
CA ARG A 175 -25.30 -18.62 -3.18
C ARG A 175 -24.90 -18.18 -4.59
N ARG A 176 -25.10 -19.09 -5.57
CA ARG A 176 -24.69 -18.88 -6.98
C ARG A 176 -25.08 -17.52 -7.55
N ALA A 177 -26.33 -17.09 -7.34
CA ALA A 177 -26.81 -15.80 -7.83
C ALA A 177 -26.03 -14.62 -7.22
N THR A 178 -25.68 -14.69 -5.94
CA THR A 178 -24.85 -13.69 -5.27
C THR A 178 -23.41 -13.71 -5.75
N VAL A 179 -22.84 -14.90 -5.98
CA VAL A 179 -21.49 -15.02 -6.54
C VAL A 179 -21.41 -14.31 -7.89
N TRP A 180 -22.43 -14.47 -8.74
CA TRP A 180 -22.51 -13.78 -10.03
C TRP A 180 -22.67 -12.28 -9.85
N LEU A 181 -23.57 -11.82 -8.97
CA LEU A 181 -23.76 -10.41 -8.67
C LEU A 181 -22.46 -9.75 -8.19
N VAL A 182 -21.75 -10.33 -7.21
CA VAL A 182 -20.48 -9.80 -6.71
C VAL A 182 -19.43 -9.75 -7.83
N THR A 183 -19.35 -10.79 -8.64
CA THR A 183 -18.42 -10.85 -9.77
C THR A 183 -18.75 -9.79 -10.82
N LEU A 184 -20.03 -9.59 -11.12
CA LEU A 184 -20.53 -8.57 -12.03
C LEU A 184 -20.26 -7.16 -11.47
N MET A 185 -20.46 -6.92 -10.19
CA MET A 185 -20.14 -5.63 -9.57
C MET A 185 -18.65 -5.29 -9.69
N VAL A 186 -17.74 -6.26 -9.54
CA VAL A 186 -16.29 -6.05 -9.73
C VAL A 186 -15.93 -5.90 -11.22
N LEU A 187 -16.56 -6.68 -12.11
CA LEU A 187 -16.35 -6.62 -13.56
C LEU A 187 -16.84 -5.29 -14.16
N CYS A 188 -18.06 -4.89 -13.83
CA CYS A 188 -18.78 -3.73 -14.34
C CYS A 188 -18.61 -2.50 -13.44
N GLU A 189 -17.47 -2.39 -12.76
CA GLU A 189 -17.07 -1.19 -12.01
C GLU A 189 -16.20 -0.28 -12.90
N ASN A 190 -16.76 0.88 -13.29
CA ASN A 190 -16.10 1.86 -14.15
C ASN A 190 -14.79 2.37 -13.56
N SER A 191 -14.69 2.53 -12.23
CA SER A 191 -13.46 3.01 -11.60
C SER A 191 -12.33 1.98 -11.68
N TYR A 192 -12.64 0.69 -11.52
CA TYR A 192 -11.67 -0.41 -11.65
C TYR A 192 -11.22 -0.61 -13.10
N THR A 193 -12.16 -0.54 -14.04
CA THR A 193 -11.81 -0.60 -15.47
C THR A 193 -10.88 0.55 -15.83
N THR A 194 -11.18 1.78 -15.41
CA THR A 194 -10.40 2.96 -15.80
C THR A 194 -9.00 2.95 -15.18
N ILE A 195 -8.88 2.72 -13.86
CA ILE A 195 -7.59 2.78 -13.16
C ILE A 195 -6.64 1.66 -13.59
N SER A 196 -7.16 0.50 -14.01
CA SER A 196 -6.32 -0.63 -14.40
C SER A 196 -5.72 -0.51 -15.80
N ARG A 197 -6.21 0.42 -16.62
CA ARG A 197 -5.80 0.57 -18.03
C ARG A 197 -4.47 1.28 -18.22
N PHE A 198 -4.01 2.00 -17.21
CA PHE A 198 -2.81 2.84 -17.30
C PHE A 198 -1.64 2.22 -16.55
N ILE A 199 -0.44 2.73 -16.79
CA ILE A 199 0.79 2.26 -16.13
C ILE A 199 0.81 2.81 -14.70
N LEU A 200 0.02 2.18 -13.83
CA LEU A 200 -0.23 2.59 -12.45
C LEU A 200 -0.01 1.42 -11.50
N LEU A 201 0.37 1.73 -10.27
CA LEU A 201 0.54 0.71 -9.22
C LEU A 201 -0.81 0.22 -8.66
N ASP A 202 -1.90 0.95 -8.88
CA ASP A 202 -3.19 0.71 -8.24
C ASP A 202 -3.87 -0.58 -8.70
N SER A 203 -3.65 -1.02 -9.95
CA SER A 203 -4.14 -2.32 -10.41
C SER A 203 -3.44 -3.48 -9.69
N MET A 204 -2.13 -3.35 -9.45
CA MET A 204 -1.33 -4.34 -8.72
C MET A 204 -1.68 -4.34 -7.23
N LEU A 205 -1.92 -3.16 -6.64
CA LEU A 205 -2.39 -3.04 -5.25
C LEU A 205 -3.77 -3.68 -5.08
N LEU A 206 -4.71 -3.38 -5.99
CA LEU A 206 -6.05 -3.96 -5.97
C LEU A 206 -5.99 -5.47 -6.13
N PHE A 207 -5.20 -5.97 -7.09
CA PHE A 207 -4.93 -7.40 -7.24
C PHE A 207 -4.37 -8.02 -5.96
N GLY A 208 -3.35 -7.42 -5.34
CA GLY A 208 -2.76 -7.93 -4.11
C GLY A 208 -3.77 -7.98 -2.95
N THR A 209 -4.66 -6.98 -2.87
CA THR A 209 -5.73 -6.91 -1.85
C THR A 209 -6.77 -8.00 -2.06
N VAL A 210 -7.27 -8.16 -3.29
CA VAL A 210 -8.23 -9.21 -3.67
C VAL A 210 -7.61 -10.59 -3.51
N ALA A 211 -6.35 -10.76 -3.88
CA ALA A 211 -5.60 -12.00 -3.73
C ALA A 211 -5.41 -12.40 -2.27
N THR A 212 -5.05 -11.44 -1.41
CA THR A 212 -4.91 -11.69 0.04
C THR A 212 -6.25 -12.10 0.64
N THR A 213 -7.34 -11.44 0.22
CA THR A 213 -8.70 -11.76 0.68
C THR A 213 -9.14 -13.16 0.24
N LEU A 214 -8.87 -13.54 -1.01
CA LEU A 214 -9.14 -14.90 -1.51
C LEU A 214 -8.35 -15.95 -0.73
N CYS A 215 -7.04 -15.73 -0.55
CA CYS A 215 -6.17 -16.67 0.17
C CYS A 215 -6.59 -16.81 1.62
N TRP A 216 -6.97 -15.70 2.27
CA TRP A 216 -7.55 -15.70 3.60
C TRP A 216 -8.86 -16.48 3.67
N ALA A 217 -9.80 -16.26 2.74
CA ALA A 217 -11.06 -16.98 2.71
C ALA A 217 -10.83 -18.49 2.55
N LYS A 218 -9.89 -18.89 1.68
CA LYS A 218 -9.49 -20.29 1.48
C LYS A 218 -8.83 -20.90 2.71
N PHE A 219 -7.94 -20.15 3.36
CA PHE A 219 -7.32 -20.55 4.62
C PHE A 219 -8.36 -20.74 5.73
N HIS A 220 -9.35 -19.84 5.81
CA HIS A 220 -10.48 -19.96 6.72
C HIS A 220 -11.39 -21.17 6.39
N GLY A 221 -11.59 -21.48 5.11
CA GLY A 221 -12.30 -22.68 4.67
C GLY A 221 -11.68 -23.97 5.20
N GLN A 222 -10.34 -23.99 5.32
CA GLN A 222 -9.57 -25.12 5.84
C GLN A 222 -9.39 -25.13 7.37
N ARG A 223 -10.08 -24.28 8.12
CA ARG A 223 -9.91 -24.18 9.59
C ARG A 223 -10.11 -25.49 10.36
N HIS A 224 -10.97 -26.37 9.83
CA HIS A 224 -11.29 -27.69 10.42
C HIS A 224 -10.29 -28.78 10.03
N ASN A 225 -9.48 -28.55 8.98
CA ASN A 225 -8.45 -29.46 8.46
C ASN A 225 -7.06 -28.90 8.78
N SER A 226 -6.88 -28.48 10.02
CA SER A 226 -5.65 -27.84 10.50
C SER A 226 -4.43 -28.75 10.34
N PHE A 227 -3.30 -28.19 9.89
CA PHE A 227 -2.03 -28.89 9.61
C PHE A 227 -2.03 -29.87 8.43
N GLU A 228 -3.12 -29.95 7.66
CA GLU A 228 -3.11 -30.64 6.37
C GLU A 228 -2.29 -29.87 5.32
N PRO A 229 -1.76 -30.53 4.26
CA PRO A 229 -1.01 -29.87 3.20
C PRO A 229 -1.75 -28.69 2.56
N GLU A 230 -3.07 -28.81 2.39
CA GLU A 230 -3.90 -27.75 1.84
C GLU A 230 -4.01 -26.53 2.79
N TRP A 231 -4.07 -26.77 4.10
CA TRP A 231 -4.06 -25.70 5.10
C TRP A 231 -2.75 -24.92 5.08
N PHE A 232 -1.61 -25.63 5.00
CA PHE A 232 -0.30 -25.00 4.87
C PHE A 232 -0.12 -24.27 3.53
N PHE A 233 -0.67 -24.81 2.45
CA PHE A 233 -0.65 -24.17 1.13
C PHE A 233 -1.35 -22.80 1.20
N TRP A 234 -2.57 -22.73 1.73
CA TRP A 234 -3.31 -21.46 1.81
C TRP A 234 -2.73 -20.50 2.85
N LEU A 235 -2.16 -20.99 3.95
CA LEU A 235 -1.39 -20.17 4.89
C LEU A 235 -0.19 -19.51 4.19
N THR A 236 0.59 -20.30 3.45
CA THR A 236 1.77 -19.84 2.72
C THR A 236 1.38 -18.85 1.61
N MET A 237 0.33 -19.15 0.84
CA MET A 237 -0.19 -18.26 -0.20
C MET A 237 -0.70 -16.94 0.38
N THR A 238 -1.36 -16.98 1.55
CA THR A 238 -1.75 -15.76 2.28
C THR A 238 -0.51 -14.93 2.65
N GLY A 239 0.54 -15.57 3.17
CA GLY A 239 1.81 -14.92 3.48
C GLY A 239 2.50 -14.29 2.27
N LEU A 240 2.60 -15.03 1.17
CA LEU A 240 3.17 -14.53 -0.09
C LEU A 240 2.35 -13.35 -0.63
N SER A 241 1.02 -13.42 -0.57
CA SER A 241 0.14 -12.34 -1.03
C SER A 241 0.26 -11.09 -0.17
N ILE A 242 0.35 -11.23 1.17
CA ILE A 242 0.64 -10.13 2.10
C ILE A 242 1.99 -9.49 1.76
N GLY A 243 3.04 -10.30 1.58
CA GLY A 243 4.36 -9.82 1.20
C GLY A 243 4.34 -9.06 -0.13
N PHE A 244 3.59 -9.55 -1.12
CA PHE A 244 3.42 -8.91 -2.41
C PHE A 244 2.70 -7.55 -2.29
N VAL A 245 1.51 -7.51 -1.68
CA VAL A 245 0.68 -6.30 -1.62
C VAL A 245 1.36 -5.19 -0.83
N THR A 246 2.04 -5.52 0.28
CA THR A 246 2.82 -4.56 1.07
C THR A 246 4.05 -4.05 0.33
N SER A 247 4.65 -4.87 -0.55
CA SER A 247 5.75 -4.47 -1.43
C SER A 247 5.32 -3.64 -2.64
N VAL A 248 4.02 -3.53 -2.93
CA VAL A 248 3.50 -2.65 -4.00
C VAL A 248 3.22 -1.24 -3.46
N LYS A 249 2.42 -1.12 -2.39
CA LYS A 249 2.15 0.13 -1.67
C LYS A 249 1.97 -0.19 -0.18
N LEU A 250 2.42 0.71 0.70
CA LEU A 250 2.28 0.56 2.16
C LEU A 250 0.82 0.43 2.64
N VAL A 251 -0.16 0.90 1.85
CA VAL A 251 -1.60 0.68 2.09
C VAL A 251 -1.96 -0.81 2.16
N GLY A 252 -1.15 -1.70 1.57
CA GLY A 252 -1.29 -3.16 1.73
C GLY A 252 -1.20 -3.65 3.18
N LEU A 253 -0.67 -2.84 4.10
CA LEU A 253 -0.70 -3.13 5.53
C LEU A 253 -2.13 -3.18 6.09
N PHE A 254 -3.12 -2.55 5.44
CA PHE A 254 -4.51 -2.58 5.88
C PHE A 254 -5.16 -3.95 5.68
N VAL A 255 -4.91 -4.63 4.55
CA VAL A 255 -5.35 -6.02 4.36
C VAL A 255 -4.54 -6.99 5.21
N THR A 256 -3.28 -6.65 5.50
CA THR A 256 -2.47 -7.39 6.48
C THR A 256 -3.09 -7.33 7.88
N ALA A 257 -3.56 -6.14 8.29
CA ALA A 257 -4.25 -5.96 9.56
C ALA A 257 -5.56 -6.74 9.62
N LEU A 258 -6.32 -6.86 8.52
CA LEU A 258 -7.51 -7.70 8.45
C LEU A 258 -7.18 -9.18 8.75
N VAL A 259 -6.16 -9.72 8.07
CA VAL A 259 -5.68 -11.09 8.32
C VAL A 259 -5.11 -11.23 9.73
N GLY A 260 -4.45 -10.19 10.25
CA GLY A 260 -3.95 -10.13 11.62
C GLY A 260 -5.07 -10.24 12.66
N LEU A 261 -6.14 -9.45 12.52
CA LEU A 261 -7.33 -9.51 13.38
C LEU A 261 -7.99 -10.89 13.31
N TYR A 262 -8.11 -11.47 12.11
CA TYR A 262 -8.54 -12.85 11.94
C TYR A 262 -7.68 -13.85 12.70
N THR A 263 -6.36 -13.71 12.58
CA THR A 263 -5.41 -14.61 13.20
C THR A 263 -5.49 -14.53 14.72
N ILE A 264 -5.64 -13.32 15.27
CA ILE A 264 -5.84 -13.09 16.70
C ILE A 264 -7.14 -13.75 17.16
N GLU A 265 -8.25 -13.54 16.44
CA GLU A 265 -9.53 -14.16 16.78
C GLU A 265 -9.46 -15.69 16.74
N ASP A 266 -8.88 -16.26 15.67
CA ASP A 266 -8.77 -17.70 15.51
C ASP A 266 -7.90 -18.36 16.58
N LEU A 267 -6.78 -17.71 16.95
CA LEU A 267 -5.93 -18.14 18.07
C LEU A 267 -6.66 -18.01 19.41
N TRP A 268 -7.45 -16.95 19.61
CA TRP A 268 -8.25 -16.76 20.81
C TRP A 268 -9.30 -17.86 20.97
N ARG A 269 -10.02 -18.21 19.90
CA ARG A 269 -10.99 -19.31 19.89
C ARG A 269 -10.32 -20.66 20.19
N LYS A 270 -9.13 -20.92 19.64
CA LYS A 270 -8.35 -22.14 19.91
C LYS A 270 -7.80 -22.20 21.33
N PHE A 271 -7.39 -21.05 21.89
CA PHE A 271 -6.99 -20.96 23.29
C PHE A 271 -8.16 -21.26 24.24
N GLY A 272 -9.38 -20.86 23.88
CA GLY A 272 -10.59 -21.19 24.62
C GLY A 272 -11.04 -22.66 24.51
N ASP A 273 -10.48 -23.45 23.59
CA ASP A 273 -10.81 -24.87 23.46
C ASP A 273 -10.06 -25.72 24.50
N THR A 274 -10.75 -25.99 25.60
CA THR A 274 -10.26 -26.84 26.71
C THR A 274 -9.84 -28.26 26.30
N LYS A 275 -10.24 -28.74 25.12
CA LYS A 275 -9.87 -30.08 24.63
C LYS A 275 -8.58 -30.08 23.81
N MET A 276 -8.07 -28.91 23.41
CA MET A 276 -6.87 -28.80 22.58
C MET A 276 -5.58 -28.94 23.41
N PRO A 277 -4.64 -29.83 23.04
CA PRO A 277 -3.34 -29.90 23.69
C PRO A 277 -2.52 -28.62 23.50
N LEU A 278 -1.80 -28.19 24.54
CA LEU A 278 -0.92 -27.00 24.50
C LEU A 278 0.14 -27.06 23.39
N THR A 279 0.63 -28.25 23.05
CA THR A 279 1.59 -28.46 21.95
C THR A 279 0.98 -28.13 20.59
N VAL A 280 -0.29 -28.49 20.38
CA VAL A 280 -1.03 -28.20 19.14
C VAL A 280 -1.31 -26.70 19.04
N LEU A 281 -1.68 -26.06 20.15
CA LEU A 281 -1.84 -24.61 20.21
C LEU A 281 -0.52 -23.87 19.91
N GLY A 282 0.60 -24.34 20.50
CA GLY A 282 1.94 -23.82 20.22
C GLY A 282 2.33 -23.99 18.74
N ALA A 283 2.04 -25.14 18.14
CA ALA A 283 2.26 -25.37 16.70
C ALA A 283 1.41 -24.43 15.83
N HIS A 284 0.17 -24.15 16.22
CA HIS A 284 -0.69 -23.19 15.54
C HIS A 284 -0.13 -21.77 15.60
N PHE A 285 0.35 -21.33 16.76
CA PHE A 285 1.01 -20.04 16.92
C PHE A 285 2.26 -19.94 16.05
N ALA A 286 3.16 -20.93 16.13
CA ALA A 286 4.40 -20.98 15.35
C ALA A 286 4.13 -20.96 13.84
N ALA A 287 3.17 -21.77 13.36
CA ALA A 287 2.80 -21.80 11.94
C ALA A 287 2.34 -20.42 11.44
N ARG A 288 1.52 -19.71 12.22
CA ARG A 288 1.04 -18.36 11.87
C ARG A 288 2.16 -17.32 11.92
N VAL A 289 3.09 -17.39 12.88
CA VAL A 289 4.27 -16.51 12.90
C VAL A 289 5.13 -16.72 11.65
N VAL A 290 5.41 -17.97 11.27
CA VAL A 290 6.20 -18.27 10.08
C VAL A 290 5.47 -17.83 8.81
N GLY A 291 4.21 -18.24 8.66
CA GLY A 291 3.44 -18.01 7.43
C GLY A 291 2.93 -16.59 7.25
N LEU A 292 2.61 -15.86 8.32
CA LEU A 292 1.94 -14.55 8.26
C LEU A 292 2.79 -13.39 8.78
N ILE A 293 4.01 -13.63 9.27
CA ILE A 293 4.95 -12.57 9.69
C ILE A 293 6.30 -12.74 9.00
N ILE A 294 6.99 -13.87 9.21
CA ILE A 294 8.34 -14.08 8.68
C ILE A 294 8.31 -14.13 7.15
N LEU A 295 7.44 -14.95 6.57
CA LEU A 295 7.35 -15.09 5.12
C LEU A 295 7.02 -13.77 4.39
N PRO A 296 5.97 -13.00 4.79
CA PRO A 296 5.74 -11.68 4.21
C PRO A 296 6.92 -10.72 4.34
N LEU A 297 7.60 -10.70 5.50
CA LEU A 297 8.77 -9.86 5.73
C LEU A 297 9.92 -10.24 4.79
N LEU A 298 10.15 -11.54 4.56
CA LEU A 298 11.16 -12.01 3.60
C LEU A 298 10.84 -11.60 2.17
N VAL A 299 9.57 -11.69 1.74
CA VAL A 299 9.14 -11.20 0.43
C VAL A 299 9.33 -9.69 0.31
N TYR A 300 8.98 -8.94 1.36
CA TYR A 300 9.21 -7.51 1.42
C TYR A 300 10.69 -7.16 1.29
N MET A 301 11.55 -7.75 2.12
CA MET A 301 13.00 -7.56 2.04
C MET A 301 13.59 -8.00 0.70
N LEU A 302 13.08 -9.09 0.09
CA LEU A 302 13.50 -9.55 -1.23
C LEU A 302 13.21 -8.50 -2.31
N SER A 303 12.07 -7.80 -2.25
CA SER A 303 11.76 -6.74 -3.19
C SER A 303 12.78 -5.59 -3.13
N PHE A 304 13.26 -5.23 -1.93
CA PHE A 304 14.31 -4.23 -1.73
C PHE A 304 15.69 -4.76 -2.13
N ALA A 305 15.97 -6.04 -1.88
CA ALA A 305 17.21 -6.67 -2.33
C ALA A 305 17.33 -6.63 -3.86
N ILE A 306 16.24 -6.95 -4.57
CA ILE A 306 16.16 -6.82 -6.03
C ILE A 306 16.29 -5.35 -6.45
N HIS A 307 15.59 -4.43 -5.77
CA HIS A 307 15.68 -2.99 -6.05
C HIS A 307 17.12 -2.47 -5.99
N PHE A 308 17.87 -2.74 -4.91
CA PHE A 308 19.26 -2.33 -4.79
C PHE A 308 20.21 -3.08 -5.74
N ALA A 309 19.92 -4.34 -6.08
CA ALA A 309 20.73 -5.10 -7.02
C ALA A 309 20.59 -4.61 -8.48
N VAL A 310 19.40 -4.15 -8.86
CA VAL A 310 19.11 -3.64 -10.22
C VAL A 310 19.61 -2.20 -10.38
N LEU A 311 19.42 -1.34 -9.37
CA LEU A 311 19.78 0.08 -9.44
C LEU A 311 21.25 0.30 -9.07
N SER A 312 22.15 0.03 -10.01
CA SER A 312 23.61 0.09 -9.80
C SER A 312 24.26 1.44 -10.11
N ASN A 313 23.57 2.35 -10.78
CA ASN A 313 24.10 3.63 -11.24
C ASN A 313 23.56 4.77 -10.37
N SER A 314 24.34 5.85 -10.23
CA SER A 314 23.88 7.10 -9.60
C SER A 314 22.74 7.70 -10.42
N GLY A 315 21.79 8.34 -9.74
CA GLY A 315 20.55 8.82 -10.35
C GLY A 315 19.78 9.75 -9.42
N PRO A 316 18.63 10.28 -9.88
CA PRO A 316 17.90 11.31 -9.16
C PRO A 316 17.31 10.79 -7.84
N GLY A 317 17.87 11.22 -6.71
CA GLY A 317 17.38 10.89 -5.37
C GLY A 317 18.32 10.02 -4.55
N ASP A 318 19.51 9.67 -5.08
CA ASP A 318 20.58 9.05 -4.30
C ASP A 318 21.01 9.90 -3.09
N ALA A 319 20.86 11.22 -3.15
CA ALA A 319 21.05 12.18 -2.06
C ALA A 319 20.31 11.80 -0.76
N GLN A 320 19.16 11.11 -0.85
CA GLN A 320 18.37 10.64 0.30
C GLN A 320 18.99 9.43 1.01
N MET A 321 19.99 8.79 0.42
CA MET A 321 20.71 7.66 1.00
C MET A 321 21.99 8.12 1.72
N SER A 322 22.57 7.24 2.53
CA SER A 322 23.86 7.49 3.18
C SER A 322 24.99 7.69 2.15
N SER A 323 25.99 8.54 2.44
CA SER A 323 27.12 8.77 1.52
C SER A 323 27.87 7.47 1.20
N LEU A 324 27.93 6.52 2.15
CA LEU A 324 28.55 5.21 1.90
C LEU A 324 27.78 4.39 0.85
N PHE A 325 26.45 4.44 0.86
CA PHE A 325 25.63 3.82 -0.18
C PHE A 325 25.88 4.50 -1.54
N GLN A 326 25.85 5.83 -1.56
CA GLN A 326 26.08 6.61 -2.78
C GLN A 326 27.46 6.37 -3.40
N ALA A 327 28.50 6.20 -2.58
CA ALA A 327 29.85 5.90 -3.02
C ALA A 327 29.99 4.53 -3.71
N ASN A 328 29.04 3.62 -3.51
CA ASN A 328 29.01 2.31 -4.14
C ASN A 328 28.24 2.29 -5.48
N LEU A 329 27.58 3.39 -5.86
CA LEU A 329 26.88 3.52 -7.14
C LEU A 329 27.87 3.85 -8.27
N ARG A 330 27.65 3.27 -9.45
CA ARG A 330 28.43 3.58 -10.66
C ARG A 330 28.11 4.99 -11.14
N GLY A 331 29.15 5.76 -11.50
CA GLY A 331 28.99 7.14 -11.95
C GLY A 331 28.86 8.16 -10.82
N THR A 332 28.97 7.74 -9.55
CA THR A 332 29.03 8.68 -8.42
C THR A 332 30.32 9.49 -8.42
N GLU A 333 30.22 10.75 -7.97
CA GLU A 333 31.39 11.57 -7.63
C GLU A 333 31.66 11.57 -6.12
N VAL A 334 30.74 11.02 -5.32
CA VAL A 334 30.86 10.99 -3.86
C VAL A 334 32.05 10.13 -3.46
N GLY A 335 32.99 10.72 -2.72
CA GLY A 335 34.25 10.09 -2.32
C GLY A 335 35.24 9.84 -3.47
N ARG A 336 34.96 10.25 -4.70
CA ARG A 336 35.86 10.04 -5.83
C ARG A 336 37.12 10.88 -5.68
N ASN A 337 38.28 10.22 -5.76
CA ASN A 337 39.60 10.82 -5.52
C ASN A 337 39.74 11.48 -4.13
N SER A 338 38.79 11.25 -3.21
CA SER A 338 38.87 11.83 -1.87
C SER A 338 39.88 11.05 -1.05
N PRO A 339 40.90 11.69 -0.45
CA PRO A 339 41.82 10.98 0.43
C PRO A 339 41.09 10.37 1.63
N LEU A 340 41.58 9.21 2.07
CA LEU A 340 40.91 8.45 3.13
C LEU A 340 40.98 9.18 4.47
N GLU A 341 42.17 9.56 4.90
CA GLU A 341 42.41 10.22 6.20
C GLU A 341 42.26 11.73 6.05
N VAL A 342 41.71 12.40 7.08
CA VAL A 342 41.49 13.86 7.04
C VAL A 342 42.49 14.56 7.96
N ALA A 343 43.04 15.67 7.47
CA ALA A 343 44.03 16.48 8.17
C ALA A 343 43.56 17.93 8.32
N ILE A 344 44.24 18.68 9.17
CA ILE A 344 44.07 20.13 9.25
C ILE A 344 44.50 20.76 7.92
N GLY A 345 43.73 21.75 7.45
CA GLY A 345 43.86 22.36 6.13
C GLY A 345 43.09 21.65 5.03
N SER A 346 42.54 20.46 5.29
CA SER A 346 41.70 19.74 4.33
C SER A 346 40.40 20.48 4.04
N ARG A 347 40.05 20.58 2.75
CA ARG A 347 38.73 21.02 2.29
C ARG A 347 37.80 19.81 2.26
N VAL A 348 36.66 19.91 2.92
CA VAL A 348 35.71 18.82 3.10
C VAL A 348 34.27 19.27 2.88
N THR A 349 33.43 18.35 2.46
CA THR A 349 31.98 18.47 2.62
C THR A 349 31.52 17.55 3.74
N ILE A 350 30.65 18.04 4.62
CA ILE A 350 30.20 17.33 5.81
C ILE A 350 28.71 17.04 5.65
N LYS A 351 28.31 15.76 5.70
CA LYS A 351 26.93 15.33 5.57
C LYS A 351 26.35 14.90 6.90
N ASN A 352 25.09 15.27 7.15
CA ASN A 352 24.33 14.77 8.27
C ASN A 352 23.89 13.31 8.03
N MET A 353 24.05 12.46 9.04
CA MET A 353 23.72 11.03 8.98
C MET A 353 22.28 10.71 9.40
N GLY A 354 21.50 11.71 9.81
CA GLY A 354 20.07 11.60 10.07
C GLY A 354 19.28 11.22 8.83
N TYR A 355 18.08 10.69 9.01
CA TYR A 355 17.21 10.28 7.91
C TYR A 355 16.73 11.51 7.13
N GLY A 356 17.12 11.62 5.86
CA GLY A 356 16.91 12.81 5.04
C GLY A 356 17.94 13.93 5.26
N GLY A 357 19.07 13.63 5.90
CA GLY A 357 20.13 14.60 6.20
C GLY A 357 20.78 15.21 4.95
N GLY A 358 20.99 16.52 4.98
CA GLY A 358 21.69 17.28 3.93
C GLY A 358 23.19 17.49 4.21
N LEU A 359 23.85 18.20 3.30
CA LEU A 359 25.22 18.70 3.46
C LEU A 359 25.21 20.00 4.26
N LEU A 360 26.17 20.15 5.18
CA LEU A 360 26.36 21.40 5.92
C LEU A 360 26.66 22.53 4.93
N HIS A 361 25.83 23.57 4.97
CA HIS A 361 25.78 24.62 3.96
C HIS A 361 25.79 26.00 4.61
N SER A 362 26.36 26.99 3.94
CA SER A 362 26.25 28.39 4.35
C SER A 362 26.30 29.31 3.13
N HIS A 363 25.48 30.34 3.12
CA HIS A 363 25.40 31.33 2.03
C HIS A 363 25.36 32.74 2.60
N VAL A 364 25.62 33.76 1.77
CA VAL A 364 25.85 35.14 2.22
C VAL A 364 24.67 35.79 2.97
N GLN A 365 23.44 35.29 2.80
CA GLN A 365 22.25 35.81 3.48
C GLN A 365 22.32 35.58 5.00
N THR A 366 21.78 36.54 5.74
CA THR A 366 21.78 36.55 7.21
C THR A 366 20.42 36.17 7.78
N TYR A 367 20.38 35.75 9.04
CA TYR A 367 19.11 35.49 9.72
C TYR A 367 18.30 36.81 9.85
N PRO A 368 16.99 36.80 9.55
CA PRO A 368 16.14 37.99 9.70
C PRO A 368 15.84 38.33 11.17
N GLU A 369 15.98 37.34 12.06
CA GLU A 369 15.81 37.44 13.50
C GLU A 369 17.03 36.78 14.19
N GLY A 370 17.08 36.78 15.53
CA GLY A 370 18.20 36.16 16.25
C GLY A 370 19.45 37.04 16.20
N SER A 371 20.59 36.48 15.81
CA SER A 371 21.86 37.22 15.83
C SER A 371 22.09 38.17 14.65
N GLY A 372 21.29 38.05 13.59
CA GLY A 372 21.55 38.75 12.33
C GLY A 372 22.84 38.30 11.61
N GLN A 373 23.44 37.18 12.01
CA GLN A 373 24.65 36.63 11.40
C GLN A 373 24.33 35.78 10.16
N GLN A 374 25.37 35.34 9.45
CA GLN A 374 25.23 34.54 8.23
C GLN A 374 24.59 33.18 8.55
N GLN A 375 23.66 32.75 7.71
CA GLN A 375 22.89 31.53 7.93
C GLN A 375 23.74 30.27 7.74
N VAL A 376 23.49 29.26 8.57
CA VAL A 376 24.00 27.90 8.40
C VAL A 376 22.81 26.95 8.32
N THR A 377 22.82 26.07 7.32
CA THR A 377 21.71 25.19 6.98
C THR A 377 22.22 23.81 6.55
N CYS A 378 21.31 22.89 6.27
CA CYS A 378 21.61 21.68 5.52
C CYS A 378 20.93 21.71 4.14
N TYR A 379 21.72 21.49 3.09
CA TYR A 379 21.30 21.53 1.69
C TYR A 379 21.50 20.16 1.01
N HIS A 380 20.53 19.68 0.24
CA HIS A 380 20.56 18.34 -0.35
C HIS A 380 21.33 18.23 -1.66
N HIS A 381 21.70 19.35 -2.27
CA HIS A 381 22.41 19.37 -3.55
C HIS A 381 23.87 19.74 -3.37
N LYS A 382 24.70 19.28 -4.30
CA LYS A 382 26.10 19.68 -4.39
C LYS A 382 26.20 21.14 -4.78
N ASP A 383 26.97 21.89 -4.02
CA ASP A 383 27.22 23.32 -4.20
C ASP A 383 28.60 23.66 -3.63
N ALA A 384 29.27 24.65 -4.21
CA ALA A 384 30.56 25.13 -3.70
C ALA A 384 30.45 25.78 -2.30
N ASN A 385 29.25 26.18 -1.90
CA ASN A 385 28.88 26.64 -0.55
C ASN A 385 28.72 25.50 0.47
N ASN A 386 28.95 24.24 0.07
CA ASN A 386 29.01 23.10 0.99
C ASN A 386 30.45 22.82 1.46
N ASP A 387 31.44 23.56 0.96
CA ASP A 387 32.85 23.33 1.26
C ASP A 387 33.26 24.02 2.57
N TRP A 388 33.90 23.24 3.45
CA TRP A 388 34.44 23.69 4.73
C TRP A 388 35.91 23.30 4.85
N PHE A 389 36.69 24.10 5.56
CA PHE A 389 38.06 23.78 5.95
C PHE A 389 38.11 23.39 7.41
N PHE A 390 38.77 22.26 7.71
CA PHE A 390 39.20 21.98 9.07
C PHE A 390 40.41 22.84 9.40
N TYR A 391 40.30 23.64 10.46
CA TYR A 391 41.30 24.64 10.80
C TYR A 391 41.69 24.53 12.29
N PRO A 392 42.93 24.91 12.68
CA PRO A 392 43.37 24.86 14.07
C PRO A 392 42.43 25.63 15.00
N ASN A 393 42.30 25.22 16.26
CA ASN A 393 41.63 26.05 17.26
C ASN A 393 42.45 27.33 17.54
N ARG A 394 41.86 28.30 18.21
CA ARG A 394 42.48 29.62 18.46
C ARG A 394 43.66 29.58 19.43
N ARG A 395 43.87 28.46 20.13
CA ARG A 395 44.95 28.27 21.12
C ARG A 395 46.20 27.65 20.49
N GLU A 396 46.08 27.11 19.28
CA GLU A 396 47.16 26.49 18.53
C GLU A 396 47.78 27.45 17.53
N THR A 397 48.93 27.07 16.97
CA THR A 397 49.53 27.78 15.85
C THR A 397 48.60 27.78 14.64
N GLU A 398 48.62 28.91 13.92
CA GLU A 398 47.86 29.04 12.67
C GLU A 398 48.34 28.04 11.63
N TYR A 399 47.44 27.66 10.72
CA TYR A 399 47.74 26.64 9.72
C TYR A 399 48.82 27.13 8.74
N ASP A 400 49.96 26.43 8.70
CA ASP A 400 51.02 26.64 7.72
C ASP A 400 51.03 25.50 6.68
N PRO A 401 50.80 25.81 5.38
CA PRO A 401 50.94 24.84 4.30
C PRO A 401 52.35 24.22 4.16
N ALA A 402 53.40 24.75 4.79
CA ALA A 402 54.73 24.16 4.77
C ALA A 402 54.96 23.07 5.83
N GLU A 403 54.15 23.05 6.90
CA GLU A 403 54.30 22.09 8.01
C GLU A 403 53.86 20.66 7.65
N GLU A 404 54.29 19.69 8.48
CA GLU A 404 53.85 18.30 8.37
C GLU A 404 52.34 18.14 8.56
N LEU A 405 51.78 17.09 7.96
CA LEU A 405 50.35 16.81 8.03
C LEU A 405 49.90 16.48 9.46
N ARG A 406 49.03 17.33 10.00
CA ARG A 406 48.38 17.09 11.28
C ARG A 406 47.01 16.45 11.10
N PHE A 407 46.92 15.15 11.39
CA PHE A 407 45.66 14.41 11.31
C PHE A 407 44.68 14.76 12.44
N ILE A 408 43.40 14.55 12.16
CA ILE A 408 42.32 14.82 13.11
C ILE A 408 41.89 13.53 13.79
N ALA A 409 42.05 13.46 15.12
CA ALA A 409 41.70 12.32 15.96
C ALA A 409 40.39 12.52 16.75
N ASP A 410 39.86 11.45 17.34
CA ASP A 410 38.81 11.54 18.35
C ASP A 410 39.23 12.44 19.52
N GLY A 411 38.37 13.38 19.90
CA GLY A 411 38.63 14.38 20.93
C GLY A 411 39.37 15.64 20.44
N SER A 412 39.77 15.72 19.17
CA SER A 412 40.41 16.92 18.60
C SER A 412 39.45 18.11 18.60
N THR A 413 39.97 19.30 18.88
CA THR A 413 39.20 20.55 18.86
C THR A 413 39.64 21.40 17.68
N VAL A 414 38.69 21.74 16.83
CA VAL A 414 38.93 22.41 15.54
C VAL A 414 37.97 23.58 15.33
N ARG A 415 38.33 24.46 14.39
CA ARG A 415 37.39 25.40 13.76
C ARG A 415 36.97 24.85 12.40
N LEU A 416 35.74 25.13 12.00
CA LEU A 416 35.24 24.86 10.65
C LEU A 416 35.06 26.19 9.92
N LEU A 417 35.88 26.44 8.90
CA LEU A 417 35.81 27.67 8.11
C LEU A 417 35.06 27.41 6.81
N HIS A 418 34.01 28.18 6.56
CA HIS A 418 33.27 28.09 5.30
C HIS A 418 34.14 28.60 4.14
N ALA A 419 34.35 27.78 3.11
CA ALA A 419 35.34 28.04 2.08
C ALA A 419 35.02 29.28 1.23
N GLN A 420 33.74 29.53 0.93
CA GLN A 420 33.35 30.65 0.07
C GLN A 420 33.32 31.99 0.79
N THR A 421 32.97 32.01 2.09
CA THR A 421 32.82 33.28 2.85
C THR A 421 33.91 33.51 3.89
N GLY A 422 34.77 32.52 4.14
CA GLY A 422 35.87 32.60 5.10
C GLY A 422 35.44 32.70 6.57
N ARG A 423 34.14 32.51 6.87
CA ARG A 423 33.58 32.64 8.22
C ARG A 423 33.66 31.33 9.01
N ASN A 424 33.75 31.42 10.34
CA ASN A 424 33.76 30.25 11.21
C ASN A 424 32.34 29.77 11.49
N LEU A 425 32.15 28.45 11.57
CA LEU A 425 30.98 27.85 12.19
C LEU A 425 30.92 28.23 13.67
N HIS A 426 29.85 28.89 14.06
CA HIS A 426 29.69 29.53 15.36
C HIS A 426 28.36 29.14 16.01
N SER A 427 28.31 29.16 17.34
CA SER A 427 27.03 29.15 18.07
C SER A 427 27.10 30.03 19.30
N HIS A 428 25.93 30.47 19.76
CA HIS A 428 25.77 31.42 20.85
C HIS A 428 24.49 31.15 21.63
N GLN A 429 24.32 31.80 22.79
CA GLN A 429 23.14 31.67 23.65
C GLN A 429 21.92 32.45 23.11
N ILE A 430 21.68 32.36 21.81
CA ILE A 430 20.50 32.88 21.11
C ILE A 430 19.69 31.68 20.64
N ALA A 431 18.38 31.68 20.87
CA ALA A 431 17.52 30.57 20.48
C ALA A 431 17.48 30.41 18.95
N ALA A 432 17.43 29.18 18.45
CA ALA A 432 17.37 28.92 17.02
C ALA A 432 16.10 29.54 16.36
N PRO A 433 16.12 29.81 15.03
CA PRO A 433 15.03 30.51 14.35
C PRO A 433 13.67 29.81 14.46
N ILE A 434 13.62 28.49 14.36
CA ILE A 434 12.40 27.67 14.45
C ILE A 434 12.42 26.81 15.71
N THR A 435 13.48 26.03 15.93
CA THR A 435 13.59 25.14 17.10
C THR A 435 14.07 25.89 18.34
N LYS A 436 13.19 26.69 18.96
CA LYS A 436 13.53 27.60 20.09
C LYS A 436 14.15 26.91 21.32
N ALA A 437 14.01 25.59 21.46
CA ALA A 437 14.63 24.83 22.53
C ALA A 437 16.17 24.72 22.38
N ASP A 438 16.68 24.75 21.16
CA ASP A 438 18.10 24.64 20.82
C ASP A 438 18.74 26.03 20.62
N TRP A 439 20.07 26.06 20.55
CA TRP A 439 20.82 27.28 20.23
C TRP A 439 20.98 27.47 18.71
N GLU A 440 20.96 28.73 18.27
CA GLU A 440 21.23 29.13 16.89
C GLU A 440 22.67 28.80 16.52
N VAL A 441 22.85 28.26 15.31
CA VAL A 441 24.15 28.05 14.67
C VAL A 441 24.25 28.99 13.49
N SER A 442 25.38 29.67 13.35
CA SER A 442 25.62 30.71 12.38
C SER A 442 27.04 30.67 11.84
N SER A 443 27.33 31.49 10.84
CA SER A 443 28.68 31.72 10.32
C SER A 443 29.15 33.13 10.71
N TYR A 444 30.21 33.24 11.52
CA TYR A 444 30.71 34.53 12.04
C TYR A 444 32.23 34.67 12.01
N GLY A 445 32.69 35.92 11.99
CA GLY A 445 34.10 36.26 12.03
C GLY A 445 34.87 35.80 10.79
N ASN A 446 36.16 35.53 10.97
CA ASN A 446 37.06 34.96 9.98
C ASN A 446 38.26 34.30 10.70
N VAL A 447 39.38 34.07 10.00
CA VAL A 447 40.60 33.49 10.58
C VAL A 447 41.06 34.26 11.84
N THR A 448 41.07 35.60 11.79
CA THR A 448 41.59 36.47 12.87
C THR A 448 40.52 36.95 13.84
N ILE A 449 39.28 37.16 13.37
CA ILE A 449 38.14 37.69 14.12
C ILE A 449 37.25 36.53 14.59
N GLY A 450 36.94 36.48 15.87
CA GLY A 450 35.97 35.57 16.49
C GLY A 450 36.38 35.24 17.93
N ASP A 451 35.81 34.19 18.51
CA ASP A 451 36.00 33.84 19.92
C ASP A 451 36.13 32.33 20.14
N GLU A 452 36.22 31.91 21.41
CA GLU A 452 36.32 30.49 21.81
C GLU A 452 35.04 29.69 21.47
N LYS A 453 33.93 30.33 21.11
CA LYS A 453 32.69 29.66 20.66
C LYS A 453 32.74 29.23 19.19
N ASP A 454 33.86 29.46 18.51
CA ASP A 454 34.12 28.86 17.21
C ASP A 454 34.69 27.43 17.33
N HIS A 455 34.97 26.95 18.55
CA HIS A 455 35.64 25.67 18.80
C HIS A 455 34.65 24.51 18.87
N TRP A 456 34.86 23.54 17.98
CA TRP A 456 34.09 22.31 17.90
C TRP A 456 34.99 21.11 18.16
N LYS A 457 34.66 20.35 19.20
CA LYS A 457 35.30 19.10 19.55
C LYS A 457 34.67 17.94 18.77
N ILE A 458 35.52 17.15 18.13
CA ILE A 458 35.12 15.97 17.38
C ILE A 458 34.98 14.79 18.35
N GLU A 459 33.82 14.13 18.33
CA GLU A 459 33.57 12.91 19.10
C GLU A 459 33.20 11.77 18.15
N VAL A 460 34.10 10.81 17.98
CA VAL A 460 33.89 9.66 17.08
C VAL A 460 32.87 8.69 17.68
N VAL A 461 31.79 8.45 16.94
CA VAL A 461 30.72 7.52 17.30
C VAL A 461 31.10 6.11 16.87
N SER A 462 31.41 5.95 15.58
CA SER A 462 31.73 4.66 14.97
C SER A 462 32.53 4.87 13.68
N ASP A 463 33.32 3.89 13.28
CA ASP A 463 33.95 3.85 11.97
C ASP A 463 33.71 2.48 11.34
N ALA A 464 33.18 2.46 10.11
CA ALA A 464 32.85 1.22 9.40
C ALA A 464 34.09 0.46 8.90
N ALA A 465 35.23 1.14 8.77
CA ALA A 465 36.47 0.58 8.21
C ALA A 465 37.48 0.15 9.29
N SER A 466 37.48 0.78 10.45
CA SER A 466 38.50 0.56 11.48
C SER A 466 37.97 0.79 12.89
N ARG A 467 38.64 0.22 13.89
CA ARG A 467 38.44 0.56 15.31
C ARG A 467 39.39 1.65 15.80
N ASP A 468 40.39 1.99 14.99
CA ASP A 468 41.36 3.03 15.30
C ASP A 468 40.73 4.42 15.19
N ARG A 469 40.75 5.13 16.32
CA ARG A 469 40.20 6.48 16.52
C ARG A 469 41.26 7.59 16.43
N SER A 470 42.50 7.25 16.11
CA SER A 470 43.59 8.22 15.96
C SER A 470 43.41 9.13 14.75
N LYS A 471 42.60 8.72 13.77
CA LYS A 471 42.34 9.47 12.54
C LYS A 471 40.89 9.28 12.08
N ILE A 472 40.22 10.37 11.75
CA ILE A 472 38.92 10.32 11.09
C ILE A 472 39.10 10.07 9.59
N ARG A 473 38.14 9.35 9.00
CA ARG A 473 38.17 8.89 7.62
C ARG A 473 36.95 9.34 6.83
N THR A 474 37.18 9.68 5.57
CA THR A 474 36.14 10.01 4.59
C THR A 474 35.18 8.83 4.42
N LEU A 475 33.88 9.09 4.38
CA LEU A 475 32.75 8.16 4.26
C LEU A 475 32.50 7.18 5.42
N THR A 476 33.54 6.67 6.08
CA THR A 476 33.41 5.54 7.01
C THR A 476 33.26 5.96 8.47
N THR A 477 33.85 7.09 8.87
CA THR A 477 33.75 7.61 10.23
C THR A 477 32.47 8.43 10.40
N ALA A 478 31.65 8.02 11.36
CA ALA A 478 30.56 8.82 11.92
C ALA A 478 31.05 9.49 13.22
N PHE A 479 30.92 10.81 13.29
CA PHE A 479 31.33 11.62 14.44
C PHE A 479 30.26 12.65 14.81
N ARG A 480 30.37 13.23 15.99
CA ARG A 480 29.55 14.36 16.44
C ARG A 480 30.44 15.58 16.63
N LEU A 481 29.88 16.76 16.41
CA LEU A 481 30.55 18.03 16.66
C LEU A 481 29.97 18.62 17.95
N LYS A 482 30.76 18.60 19.02
CA LYS A 482 30.40 19.18 20.30
C LYS A 482 30.99 20.57 20.41
N HIS A 483 30.15 21.57 20.63
CA HIS A 483 30.59 22.92 20.88
C HIS A 483 31.31 23.00 22.23
N GLU A 484 32.56 23.50 22.26
CA GLU A 484 33.40 23.42 23.46
C GLU A 484 32.84 24.26 24.63
N VAL A 485 32.50 25.53 24.37
CA VAL A 485 32.04 26.47 25.41
C VAL A 485 30.61 26.15 25.91
N LEU A 486 29.66 25.96 24.99
CA LEU A 486 28.25 25.73 25.33
C LEU A 486 27.95 24.28 25.71
N GLY A 487 28.83 23.34 25.37
CA GLY A 487 28.62 21.90 25.60
C GLY A 487 27.52 21.25 24.76
N CYS A 488 26.90 21.99 23.85
CA CYS A 488 25.84 21.54 22.96
C CYS A 488 26.40 20.77 21.73
N TYR A 489 25.53 20.09 20.98
CA TYR A 489 25.90 19.28 19.82
C TYR A 489 25.31 19.83 18.53
N LEU A 490 26.11 19.92 17.48
CA LEU A 490 25.62 20.30 16.15
C LEU A 490 24.60 19.27 15.65
N ARG A 491 23.40 19.75 15.32
CA ARG A 491 22.26 18.93 14.96
C ARG A 491 21.54 19.53 13.75
N ALA A 492 21.26 18.70 12.76
CA ALA A 492 20.37 19.04 11.65
C ALA A 492 19.22 18.02 11.62
N GLY A 493 18.03 18.48 12.02
CA GLY A 493 16.82 17.65 12.07
C GLY A 493 16.09 17.61 10.74
N ASN A 494 14.77 17.43 10.81
CA ASN A 494 13.87 17.48 9.64
C ASN A 494 12.97 18.73 9.64
N VAL A 495 13.42 19.80 10.28
CA VAL A 495 12.71 21.09 10.34
C VAL A 495 13.21 21.95 9.20
N ASN A 496 12.33 22.34 8.29
CA ASN A 496 12.66 23.22 7.18
C ASN A 496 12.51 24.68 7.61
N LEU A 497 13.47 25.51 7.24
CA LEU A 497 13.35 26.95 7.37
C LEU A 497 12.24 27.50 6.46
N PRO A 498 11.64 28.66 6.79
CA PRO A 498 10.71 29.34 5.90
C PRO A 498 11.40 29.84 4.61
N GLN A 499 10.64 30.56 3.76
CA GLN A 499 11.13 31.05 2.47
C GLN A 499 12.40 31.92 2.57
N TRP A 500 12.61 32.64 3.67
CA TRP A 500 13.82 33.44 3.92
C TRP A 500 15.09 32.60 4.07
N GLY A 501 14.95 31.32 4.42
CA GLY A 501 16.03 30.32 4.50
C GLY A 501 15.95 29.30 3.37
N PHE A 502 15.32 29.68 2.25
CA PHE A 502 15.21 28.89 1.02
C PHE A 502 14.62 27.48 1.19
N LYS A 503 13.81 27.26 2.23
CA LYS A 503 13.26 25.93 2.58
C LYS A 503 14.33 24.85 2.84
N GLN A 504 15.54 25.26 3.20
CA GLN A 504 16.63 24.36 3.59
C GLN A 504 16.42 23.85 5.03
N ILE A 505 17.12 22.78 5.40
CA ILE A 505 17.02 22.20 6.75
C ILE A 505 17.69 23.13 7.77
N GLU A 506 17.00 23.39 8.88
CA GLU A 506 17.53 24.14 10.02
C GLU A 506 18.70 23.38 10.69
N THR A 507 19.81 24.08 10.88
CA THR A 507 20.97 23.60 11.66
C THR A 507 21.00 24.31 13.01
N THR A 508 21.15 23.54 14.08
CA THR A 508 21.05 24.01 15.47
C THR A 508 22.14 23.39 16.34
N CYS A 509 22.35 23.94 17.54
CA CYS A 509 23.20 23.33 18.56
C CYS A 509 22.32 22.85 19.71
N THR A 510 22.07 21.54 19.77
CA THR A 510 21.15 20.96 20.76
C THR A 510 21.80 20.83 22.12
N LYS A 511 21.07 21.24 23.16
CA LYS A 511 21.56 21.29 24.54
C LYS A 511 21.67 19.90 25.15
N GLU A 512 20.84 18.96 24.69
CA GLU A 512 20.76 17.62 25.25
C GLU A 512 21.81 16.70 24.62
N ASN A 513 22.61 16.05 25.46
CA ASN A 513 23.52 15.01 24.99
C ASN A 513 22.79 13.67 24.82
N LYS A 514 22.30 13.41 23.60
CA LYS A 514 21.70 12.12 23.21
C LYS A 514 22.60 11.42 22.19
N PRO A 515 23.54 10.55 22.60
CA PRO A 515 24.47 9.89 21.67
C PRO A 515 23.82 9.02 20.60
N ARG A 516 22.60 8.55 20.82
CA ARG A 516 21.82 7.77 19.85
C ARG A 516 21.04 8.63 18.86
N ASP A 517 21.03 9.96 19.00
CA ASP A 517 20.39 10.86 18.05
C ASP A 517 21.22 10.93 16.76
N THR A 518 20.75 10.25 15.71
CA THR A 518 21.43 10.20 14.41
C THR A 518 21.48 11.56 13.72
N TYR A 519 20.61 12.52 14.08
CA TYR A 519 20.64 13.89 13.56
C TYR A 519 21.82 14.71 14.10
N THR A 520 22.52 14.20 15.13
CA THR A 520 23.79 14.77 15.62
C THR A 520 25.02 14.11 15.01
N HIS A 521 24.83 13.03 14.25
CA HIS A 521 25.92 12.29 13.62
C HIS A 521 26.22 12.90 12.25
N TRP A 522 27.50 13.05 11.97
CA TRP A 522 28.02 13.62 10.74
C TRP A 522 29.09 12.71 10.17
N ASN A 523 29.27 12.73 8.86
CA ASN A 523 30.38 12.09 8.18
C ASN A 523 30.99 13.04 7.15
N ILE A 524 32.26 12.82 6.82
CA ILE A 524 32.90 13.53 5.72
C ILE A 524 32.47 12.83 4.43
N GLU A 525 31.83 13.56 3.52
CA GLU A 525 31.32 13.00 2.26
C GLU A 525 32.37 13.08 1.15
N ALA A 526 32.95 14.26 0.96
CA ALA A 526 34.05 14.49 0.03
C ALA A 526 35.19 15.21 0.74
N HIS A 527 36.40 14.97 0.27
CA HIS A 527 37.63 15.50 0.85
C HIS A 527 38.63 15.82 -0.27
N THR A 528 39.27 16.99 -0.21
CA THR A 528 40.38 17.39 -1.08
C THR A 528 41.54 17.93 -0.25
N ASN A 529 42.74 17.40 -0.49
CA ASN A 529 43.99 17.89 0.10
C ASN A 529 45.16 17.47 -0.80
N ASP A 530 45.95 18.43 -1.29
CA ASP A 530 47.02 18.22 -2.27
C ASP A 530 48.20 17.40 -1.71
N LYS A 531 48.36 17.36 -0.38
CA LYS A 531 49.43 16.61 0.29
C LYS A 531 49.07 15.13 0.53
N LEU A 532 47.81 14.75 0.34
CA LEU A 532 47.34 13.39 0.61
C LEU A 532 47.06 12.63 -0.68
N PRO A 533 47.38 11.33 -0.74
CA PRO A 533 47.12 10.54 -1.93
C PRO A 533 45.61 10.41 -2.15
N PRO A 534 45.14 10.45 -3.41
CA PRO A 534 43.73 10.24 -3.72
C PRO A 534 43.29 8.84 -3.28
N GLY A 535 42.14 8.76 -2.61
CA GLY A 535 41.51 7.50 -2.24
C GLY A 535 40.64 6.91 -3.35
N HIS A 536 40.39 5.60 -3.27
CA HIS A 536 39.45 4.91 -4.16
C HIS A 536 38.07 4.81 -3.50
N PRO A 537 37.01 5.44 -4.05
CA PRO A 537 35.64 5.19 -3.59
C PRO A 537 35.26 3.72 -3.84
N GLY A 538 34.54 3.10 -2.89
CA GLY A 538 33.96 1.75 -3.07
C GLY A 538 34.72 0.56 -2.45
N GLN A 539 35.76 0.78 -1.65
CA GLN A 539 36.36 -0.31 -0.86
C GLN A 539 35.42 -0.86 0.23
N TYR A 540 34.52 -0.01 0.74
CA TYR A 540 33.60 -0.35 1.83
C TYR A 540 32.16 -0.34 1.34
N LYS A 541 31.48 -1.48 1.49
CA LYS A 541 30.05 -1.63 1.15
C LYS A 541 29.19 -1.39 2.37
N SER A 542 28.08 -0.67 2.19
CA SER A 542 27.05 -0.57 3.21
C SER A 542 26.33 -1.93 3.38
N PRO A 543 26.04 -2.36 4.62
CA PRO A 543 25.26 -3.58 4.84
C PRO A 543 23.81 -3.41 4.36
N PHE A 544 23.27 -4.42 3.67
CA PHE A 544 21.90 -4.40 3.14
C PHE A 544 20.86 -3.97 4.19
N LEU A 545 20.92 -4.52 5.40
CA LEU A 545 19.92 -4.21 6.43
C LEU A 545 19.97 -2.73 6.86
N LYS A 546 21.15 -2.10 6.84
CA LYS A 546 21.31 -0.68 7.13
C LYS A 546 20.66 0.17 6.03
N ASP A 547 20.91 -0.17 4.77
CA ASP A 547 20.33 0.54 3.62
C ASP A 547 18.82 0.32 3.51
N PHE A 548 18.36 -0.91 3.79
CA PHE A 548 16.95 -1.26 3.85
C PHE A 548 16.22 -0.44 4.92
N ILE A 549 16.75 -0.38 6.15
CA ILE A 549 16.14 0.43 7.22
C ILE A 549 16.21 1.92 6.86
N HIS A 550 17.34 2.40 6.35
CA HIS A 550 17.50 3.80 5.98
C HIS A 550 16.48 4.22 4.93
N LEU A 551 16.36 3.46 3.85
CA LEU A 551 15.41 3.77 2.77
C LEU A 551 13.97 3.72 3.29
N ASN A 552 13.59 2.73 4.10
CA ASN A 552 12.23 2.66 4.66
C ASN A 552 11.91 3.85 5.57
N VAL A 553 12.85 4.27 6.42
CA VAL A 553 12.63 5.45 7.28
C VAL A 553 12.56 6.72 6.44
N ALA A 554 13.39 6.85 5.40
CA ALA A 554 13.29 7.96 4.44
C ALA A 554 11.92 7.97 3.74
N MET A 555 11.43 6.81 3.27
CA MET A 555 10.10 6.67 2.69
C MET A 555 9.00 7.11 3.65
N MET A 556 9.03 6.67 4.91
CA MET A 556 8.06 7.07 5.93
C MET A 556 8.11 8.57 6.24
N THR A 557 9.32 9.13 6.33
CA THR A 557 9.55 10.56 6.60
C THR A 557 9.01 11.41 5.45
N SER A 558 9.33 11.07 4.20
CA SER A 558 8.82 11.77 3.03
C SER A 558 7.30 11.62 2.88
N ASN A 559 6.74 10.46 3.24
CA ASN A 559 5.30 10.25 3.23
C ASN A 559 4.58 11.14 4.26
N ASN A 560 5.18 11.35 5.44
CA ASN A 560 4.67 12.29 6.45
C ASN A 560 4.84 13.77 6.04
N ALA A 561 5.78 14.07 5.15
CA ALA A 561 6.01 15.43 4.63
C ALA A 561 5.05 15.82 3.49
N LEU A 562 4.25 14.89 2.94
CA LEU A 562 3.24 15.15 1.90
C LEU A 562 1.95 15.76 2.48
N VAL A 563 2.12 16.82 3.28
CA VAL A 563 1.01 17.58 3.86
C VAL A 563 0.43 18.51 2.79
N PRO A 564 -0.91 18.62 2.65
CA PRO A 564 -1.51 19.58 1.73
C PRO A 564 -1.07 21.01 2.08
N ASP A 565 -0.65 21.76 1.08
CA ASP A 565 -0.38 23.18 1.23
C ASP A 565 -1.74 23.93 1.14
N PRO A 566 -2.20 24.58 2.22
CA PRO A 566 -3.50 25.28 2.22
C PRO A 566 -3.60 26.39 1.18
N ASP A 567 -2.45 26.96 0.80
CA ASP A 567 -2.37 28.06 -0.16
C ASP A 567 -2.32 27.56 -1.61
N LYS A 568 -2.15 26.25 -1.82
CA LYS A 568 -2.13 25.60 -3.14
C LYS A 568 -3.47 24.94 -3.43
N GLN A 569 -4.18 25.45 -4.43
CA GLN A 569 -5.37 24.77 -4.96
C GLN A 569 -4.96 23.51 -5.73
N ASP A 570 -5.19 22.33 -5.14
CA ASP A 570 -5.09 21.03 -5.83
C ASP A 570 -6.48 20.57 -6.27
N ASP A 571 -6.85 20.90 -7.51
CA ASP A 571 -8.15 20.52 -8.10
C ASP A 571 -8.31 19.00 -8.36
N LEU A 572 -7.23 18.22 -8.22
CA LEU A 572 -7.28 16.75 -8.36
C LEU A 572 -7.54 16.07 -7.01
N ALA A 573 -7.13 16.69 -5.91
CA ALA A 573 -7.30 16.15 -4.57
C ALA A 573 -8.79 16.02 -4.20
N SER A 574 -9.07 15.03 -3.37
CA SER A 574 -10.43 14.73 -2.91
C SER A 574 -10.41 14.30 -1.45
N GLN A 575 -11.51 14.54 -0.76
CA GLN A 575 -11.70 14.25 0.66
C GLN A 575 -12.31 12.87 0.86
N TRP A 576 -11.96 12.20 1.96
CA TRP A 576 -12.42 10.84 2.30
C TRP A 576 -13.94 10.65 2.23
N TRP A 577 -14.73 11.64 2.66
CA TRP A 577 -16.19 11.57 2.67
C TRP A 577 -16.80 11.62 1.26
N GLN A 578 -16.07 12.13 0.27
CA GLN A 578 -16.54 12.29 -1.09
C GLN A 578 -16.59 10.96 -1.85
N TRP A 579 -15.79 9.97 -1.44
CA TRP A 579 -15.61 8.73 -2.20
C TRP A 579 -16.83 7.80 -2.15
N PRO A 580 -17.39 7.46 -0.97
CA PRO A 580 -18.48 6.48 -0.90
C PRO A 580 -19.77 6.93 -1.60
N ILE A 581 -20.00 8.25 -1.65
CA ILE A 581 -21.19 8.84 -2.27
C ILE A 581 -20.96 9.30 -3.71
N LEU A 582 -19.77 9.07 -4.28
CA LEU A 582 -19.36 9.59 -5.59
C LEU A 582 -19.61 11.10 -5.72
N HIS A 583 -19.17 11.89 -4.74
CA HIS A 583 -19.37 13.34 -4.81
C HIS A 583 -18.49 13.98 -5.89
N VAL A 584 -17.27 13.48 -6.08
CA VAL A 584 -16.32 13.97 -7.10
C VAL A 584 -15.73 12.80 -7.88
N GLY A 585 -15.29 13.07 -9.11
CA GLY A 585 -14.43 12.19 -9.88
C GLY A 585 -13.08 12.85 -10.16
N LEU A 586 -12.20 12.18 -10.89
CA LEU A 586 -10.86 12.68 -11.21
C LEU A 586 -10.61 12.72 -12.72
N ARG A 587 -10.11 13.87 -13.20
CA ARG A 587 -9.66 14.09 -14.58
C ARG A 587 -8.26 13.51 -14.78
N MET A 588 -8.10 12.51 -15.66
CA MET A 588 -6.82 11.80 -15.81
C MET A 588 -5.87 12.40 -16.87
N CYS A 589 -6.35 13.31 -17.70
CA CYS A 589 -5.55 13.90 -18.78
C CYS A 589 -6.10 15.28 -19.15
N GLY A 590 -5.46 15.94 -20.11
CA GLY A 590 -5.95 17.19 -20.68
C GLY A 590 -7.33 17.03 -21.33
N TRP A 591 -8.13 18.10 -21.30
CA TRP A 591 -9.54 18.10 -21.73
C TRP A 591 -9.77 18.78 -23.08
N ASP A 592 -8.71 19.02 -23.86
CA ASP A 592 -8.82 19.53 -25.24
C ASP A 592 -9.57 18.57 -26.16
N ASP A 593 -10.32 19.09 -27.12
CA ASP A 593 -11.15 18.31 -28.06
C ASP A 593 -10.37 17.27 -28.87
N LYS A 594 -9.07 17.51 -29.12
CA LYS A 594 -8.18 16.59 -29.84
C LYS A 594 -7.66 15.44 -28.97
N ILE A 595 -7.73 15.58 -27.64
CA ILE A 595 -7.25 14.59 -26.69
C ILE A 595 -8.36 13.59 -26.37
N VAL A 596 -7.99 12.30 -26.31
CA VAL A 596 -8.87 11.24 -25.81
C VAL A 596 -8.93 11.33 -24.29
N LYS A 597 -10.12 11.59 -23.75
CA LYS A 597 -10.31 11.92 -22.34
C LYS A 597 -10.70 10.69 -21.53
N TYR A 598 -10.17 10.59 -20.31
CA TYR A 598 -10.53 9.57 -19.33
C TYR A 598 -10.88 10.23 -18.01
N PHE A 599 -11.90 9.69 -17.34
CA PHE A 599 -12.42 10.23 -16.09
C PHE A 599 -12.63 9.10 -15.10
N LEU A 600 -12.04 9.22 -13.91
CA LEU A 600 -12.23 8.26 -12.83
C LEU A 600 -13.54 8.59 -12.12
N LEU A 601 -14.54 7.74 -12.36
CA LEU A 601 -15.80 7.73 -11.66
C LEU A 601 -16.29 6.29 -11.55
N GLY A 602 -16.90 5.96 -10.43
CA GLY A 602 -17.43 4.63 -10.17
C GLY A 602 -18.82 4.40 -10.73
N ASN A 603 -19.24 3.13 -10.76
CA ASN A 603 -20.61 2.75 -11.08
C ASN A 603 -21.55 3.19 -9.93
N PRO A 604 -22.55 4.06 -10.16
CA PRO A 604 -23.37 4.62 -9.09
C PRO A 604 -24.12 3.58 -8.25
N LEU A 605 -24.66 2.51 -8.87
CA LEU A 605 -25.32 1.45 -8.10
C LEU A 605 -24.32 0.69 -7.23
N VAL A 606 -23.12 0.44 -7.74
CA VAL A 606 -22.08 -0.27 -6.98
C VAL A 606 -21.65 0.57 -5.78
N TYR A 607 -21.34 1.84 -5.97
CA TYR A 607 -20.92 2.73 -4.88
C TYR A 607 -22.04 2.99 -3.87
N TRP A 608 -23.21 3.46 -4.33
CA TRP A 608 -24.29 3.82 -3.41
C TRP A 608 -24.92 2.59 -2.78
N GLY A 609 -25.13 1.53 -3.56
CA GLY A 609 -25.66 0.26 -3.06
C GLY A 609 -24.75 -0.37 -2.02
N SER A 610 -23.44 -0.45 -2.30
CA SER A 610 -22.49 -1.01 -1.33
C SER A 610 -22.29 -0.15 -0.09
N THR A 611 -22.25 1.18 -0.24
CA THR A 611 -22.16 2.12 0.88
C THR A 611 -23.42 2.07 1.77
N ALA A 612 -24.61 2.09 1.17
CA ALA A 612 -25.86 1.88 1.91
C ALA A 612 -25.89 0.50 2.58
N GLY A 613 -25.33 -0.52 1.91
CA GLY A 613 -25.14 -1.87 2.44
C GLY A 613 -24.38 -1.88 3.76
N LEU A 614 -23.31 -1.09 3.91
CA LEU A 614 -22.58 -1.01 5.18
C LEU A 614 -23.48 -0.56 6.34
N GLY A 615 -24.33 0.46 6.11
CA GLY A 615 -25.30 0.93 7.10
C GLY A 615 -26.39 -0.12 7.41
N VAL A 616 -26.91 -0.79 6.39
CA VAL A 616 -27.90 -1.88 6.56
C VAL A 616 -27.30 -3.06 7.32
N PHE A 617 -26.02 -3.40 7.08
CA PHE A 617 -25.33 -4.44 7.82
C PHE A 617 -25.17 -4.07 9.30
N ALA A 618 -24.79 -2.82 9.60
CA ALA A 618 -24.72 -2.35 10.99
C ALA A 618 -26.07 -2.49 11.71
N LEU A 619 -27.17 -2.11 11.06
CA LEU A 619 -28.53 -2.31 11.58
C LEU A 619 -28.87 -3.79 11.77
N LEU A 620 -28.46 -4.66 10.85
CA LEU A 620 -28.65 -6.10 10.95
C LEU A 620 -27.92 -6.69 12.16
N VAL A 621 -26.67 -6.31 12.40
CA VAL A 621 -25.89 -6.76 13.57
C VAL A 621 -26.53 -6.28 14.86
N VAL A 622 -26.92 -5.00 14.93
CA VAL A 622 -27.61 -4.44 16.10
C VAL A 622 -28.92 -5.18 16.38
N TRP A 623 -29.72 -5.43 15.33
CA TRP A 623 -30.98 -6.16 15.43
C TRP A 623 -30.80 -7.57 16.01
N TYR A 624 -29.90 -8.37 15.44
CA TYR A 624 -29.67 -9.73 15.91
C TYR A 624 -29.03 -9.77 17.30
N THR A 625 -28.12 -8.83 17.61
CA THR A 625 -27.49 -8.75 18.94
C THR A 625 -28.52 -8.44 20.03
N ILE A 626 -29.44 -7.49 19.79
CA ILE A 626 -30.53 -7.17 20.73
C ILE A 626 -31.44 -8.38 20.94
N ARG A 627 -31.79 -9.10 19.87
CA ARG A 627 -32.64 -10.30 19.97
C ARG A 627 -31.93 -11.43 20.69
N TRP A 628 -30.66 -11.64 20.41
CA TRP A 628 -29.85 -12.62 21.12
C TRP A 628 -29.78 -12.33 22.62
N GLN A 629 -29.54 -11.06 23.01
CA GLN A 629 -29.56 -10.62 24.41
C GLN A 629 -30.95 -10.77 25.07
N ARG A 630 -32.02 -10.72 24.29
CA ARG A 630 -33.40 -10.98 24.74
C ARG A 630 -33.78 -12.47 24.80
N GLY A 631 -32.85 -13.37 24.49
CA GLY A 631 -33.06 -14.82 24.58
C GLY A 631 -33.67 -15.47 23.33
N TYR A 632 -33.73 -14.78 22.20
CA TYR A 632 -34.17 -15.39 20.94
C TYR A 632 -33.07 -16.28 20.35
N THR A 633 -33.39 -17.53 20.01
CA THR A 633 -32.48 -18.52 19.42
C THR A 633 -32.84 -18.82 17.97
N GLU A 634 -32.95 -17.77 17.16
CA GLU A 634 -33.41 -17.87 15.76
C GLU A 634 -32.29 -18.17 14.77
N LEU A 635 -31.05 -17.81 15.12
CA LEU A 635 -29.87 -18.05 14.29
C LEU A 635 -29.20 -19.36 14.72
N SER A 636 -28.99 -20.24 13.76
CA SER A 636 -28.11 -21.40 13.90
C SER A 636 -26.64 -21.00 13.94
N ASP A 637 -25.78 -21.87 14.46
CA ASP A 637 -24.33 -21.62 14.53
C ASP A 637 -23.72 -21.36 13.14
N ASN A 638 -24.22 -22.04 12.11
CA ASN A 638 -23.78 -21.84 10.72
C ASN A 638 -24.16 -20.46 10.18
N GLU A 639 -25.33 -19.96 10.58
CA GLU A 639 -25.81 -18.63 10.20
C GLU A 639 -25.00 -17.53 10.89
N VAL A 640 -24.66 -17.73 12.16
CA VAL A 640 -23.76 -16.83 12.90
C VAL A 640 -22.37 -16.83 12.27
N ASP A 641 -21.81 -18.00 11.96
CA ASP A 641 -20.51 -18.13 11.27
C ASP A 641 -20.53 -17.41 9.91
N GLN A 642 -21.62 -17.52 9.15
CA GLN A 642 -21.77 -16.83 7.88
C GLN A 642 -21.87 -15.30 8.04
N ILE A 643 -22.68 -14.79 8.98
CA ILE A 643 -22.73 -13.33 9.28
C ILE A 643 -21.34 -12.84 9.66
N HIS A 644 -20.61 -13.61 10.48
CA HIS A 644 -19.31 -13.25 10.99
C HIS A 644 -18.27 -13.15 9.86
N TYR A 645 -18.06 -14.22 9.08
CA TYR A 645 -16.98 -14.25 8.08
C TYR A 645 -17.36 -13.69 6.71
N ALA A 646 -18.60 -13.83 6.26
CA ALA A 646 -19.05 -13.31 4.96
C ALA A 646 -19.63 -11.88 5.05
N GLY A 647 -20.03 -11.44 6.25
CA GLY A 647 -20.56 -10.09 6.49
C GLY A 647 -19.60 -9.18 7.26
N LEU A 648 -19.28 -9.54 8.51
CA LEU A 648 -18.54 -8.67 9.43
C LEU A 648 -17.08 -8.48 9.01
N TYR A 649 -16.38 -9.54 8.58
CA TYR A 649 -14.99 -9.42 8.11
C TYR A 649 -14.83 -8.49 6.90
N PRO A 650 -15.68 -8.56 5.86
CA PRO A 650 -15.71 -7.52 4.84
C PRO A 650 -15.92 -6.11 5.39
N VAL A 651 -16.84 -5.90 6.35
CA VAL A 651 -17.01 -4.58 6.97
C VAL A 651 -15.75 -4.11 7.71
N ILE A 652 -15.08 -5.00 8.45
CA ILE A 652 -13.78 -4.71 9.08
C ILE A 652 -12.74 -4.38 8.01
N GLY A 653 -12.70 -5.12 6.90
CA GLY A 653 -11.84 -4.87 5.76
C GLY A 653 -12.06 -3.48 5.16
N TRP A 654 -13.32 -3.08 4.96
CA TRP A 654 -13.68 -1.74 4.51
C TRP A 654 -13.18 -0.68 5.50
N PHE A 655 -13.45 -0.87 6.80
CA PHE A 655 -13.04 0.08 7.83
C PHE A 655 -11.53 0.26 7.89
N LEU A 656 -10.75 -0.83 7.84
CA LEU A 656 -9.29 -0.78 7.83
C LEU A 656 -8.72 -0.09 6.60
N HIS A 657 -9.39 -0.18 5.44
CA HIS A 657 -8.96 0.50 4.21
C HIS A 657 -9.53 1.91 4.04
N TYR A 658 -10.47 2.33 4.89
CA TYR A 658 -11.12 3.64 4.80
C TYR A 658 -10.74 4.57 5.96
N LEU A 659 -10.86 4.10 7.21
CA LEU A 659 -10.62 4.91 8.42
C LEU A 659 -9.26 5.59 8.42
N PRO A 660 -8.13 4.95 8.03
CA PRO A 660 -6.85 5.62 8.06
C PRO A 660 -6.83 6.90 7.21
N PHE A 661 -7.55 6.95 6.08
CA PHE A 661 -7.65 8.15 5.25
C PHE A 661 -8.54 9.26 5.85
N VAL A 662 -9.40 8.93 6.81
CA VAL A 662 -10.17 9.91 7.60
C VAL A 662 -9.26 10.63 8.59
N VAL A 663 -8.26 9.92 9.15
CA VAL A 663 -7.36 10.42 10.20
C VAL A 663 -6.07 11.03 9.62
N MET A 664 -5.62 10.58 8.45
CA MET A 664 -4.36 11.03 7.84
C MET A 664 -4.45 12.46 7.30
N ALA A 665 -3.54 13.34 7.74
CA ALA A 665 -3.38 14.71 7.26
C ALA A 665 -2.45 14.82 6.02
N ARG A 666 -2.73 14.03 4.97
CA ARG A 666 -1.97 14.03 3.71
C ARG A 666 -2.87 14.29 2.51
N VAL A 667 -2.29 14.59 1.36
CA VAL A 667 -3.05 14.68 0.10
C VAL A 667 -3.62 13.31 -0.26
N THR A 668 -4.92 13.28 -0.56
CA THR A 668 -5.68 12.07 -0.94
C THR A 668 -6.48 12.26 -2.22
N TYR A 669 -6.72 11.15 -2.92
CA TYR A 669 -7.37 11.08 -4.23
C TYR A 669 -8.39 9.94 -4.26
N VAL A 670 -9.36 9.99 -5.17
CA VAL A 670 -10.47 9.02 -5.28
C VAL A 670 -10.01 7.55 -5.38
N HIS A 671 -8.83 7.30 -5.98
CA HIS A 671 -8.32 5.95 -6.18
C HIS A 671 -7.93 5.22 -4.88
N HIS A 672 -7.71 5.96 -3.78
CA HIS A 672 -7.43 5.37 -2.48
C HIS A 672 -8.61 4.56 -1.92
N TYR A 673 -9.83 4.84 -2.39
CA TYR A 673 -11.04 4.14 -1.95
C TYR A 673 -11.20 2.74 -2.57
N TYR A 674 -10.49 2.42 -3.66
CA TYR A 674 -10.75 1.21 -4.43
C TYR A 674 -10.55 -0.10 -3.65
N PRO A 675 -9.50 -0.27 -2.83
CA PRO A 675 -9.41 -1.42 -1.94
C PRO A 675 -10.59 -1.52 -0.96
N ALA A 676 -11.05 -0.39 -0.39
CA ALA A 676 -12.19 -0.37 0.51
C ALA A 676 -13.49 -0.75 -0.22
N LEU A 677 -13.72 -0.21 -1.42
CA LEU A 677 -14.89 -0.50 -2.25
C LEU A 677 -15.06 -2.02 -2.47
N TYR A 678 -13.97 -2.76 -2.70
CA TYR A 678 -14.03 -4.21 -2.88
C TYR A 678 -14.70 -4.91 -1.68
N PHE A 679 -14.35 -4.51 -0.46
CA PHE A 679 -14.97 -5.05 0.75
C PHE A 679 -16.42 -4.59 0.94
N ALA A 680 -16.76 -3.38 0.52
CA ALA A 680 -18.15 -2.91 0.50
C ALA A 680 -19.00 -3.75 -0.48
N ILE A 681 -18.47 -4.11 -1.66
CA ILE A 681 -19.14 -4.99 -2.63
C ILE A 681 -19.41 -6.37 -2.01
N LEU A 682 -18.43 -6.96 -1.32
CA LEU A 682 -18.62 -8.24 -0.63
C LEU A 682 -19.73 -8.16 0.43
N THR A 683 -19.75 -7.09 1.23
CA THR A 683 -20.79 -6.85 2.24
C THR A 683 -22.17 -6.72 1.60
N PHE A 684 -22.28 -5.99 0.50
CA PHE A 684 -23.53 -5.85 -0.24
C PHE A 684 -24.02 -7.20 -0.79
N GLY A 685 -23.12 -7.98 -1.39
CA GLY A 685 -23.41 -9.34 -1.83
C GLY A 685 -23.96 -10.19 -0.69
N PHE A 686 -23.30 -10.19 0.48
CA PHE A 686 -23.78 -10.88 1.67
C PHE A 686 -25.19 -10.45 2.07
N LEU A 687 -25.51 -9.15 2.07
CA LEU A 687 -26.85 -8.67 2.44
C LEU A 687 -27.94 -9.09 1.44
N VAL A 688 -27.66 -9.00 0.14
CA VAL A 688 -28.60 -9.48 -0.89
C VAL A 688 -28.83 -10.98 -0.73
N ASP A 689 -27.78 -11.75 -0.46
CA ASP A 689 -27.90 -13.17 -0.14
C ASP A 689 -28.75 -13.39 1.12
N TRP A 690 -28.46 -12.66 2.19
CA TRP A 690 -29.12 -12.82 3.47
C TRP A 690 -30.62 -12.54 3.42
N PHE A 691 -31.03 -11.45 2.76
CA PHE A 691 -32.44 -11.07 2.70
C PHE A 691 -33.26 -11.87 1.70
N THR A 692 -32.62 -12.42 0.65
CA THR A 692 -33.34 -13.18 -0.38
C THR A 692 -33.42 -14.68 -0.08
N ARG A 693 -32.70 -15.21 0.93
CA ARG A 693 -32.61 -16.64 1.23
C ARG A 693 -33.96 -17.32 1.49
N ASN A 694 -34.87 -16.63 2.16
CA ASN A 694 -36.21 -17.14 2.52
C ASN A 694 -37.32 -16.70 1.56
N GLN A 695 -36.97 -16.02 0.46
CA GLN A 695 -37.93 -15.52 -0.52
C GLN A 695 -38.28 -16.58 -1.57
N LYS A 696 -39.44 -16.46 -2.22
CA LYS A 696 -39.82 -17.35 -3.33
C LYS A 696 -38.81 -17.22 -4.48
N LYS A 697 -38.51 -18.32 -5.18
CA LYS A 697 -37.55 -18.33 -6.32
C LYS A 697 -37.83 -17.23 -7.37
N VAL A 698 -39.10 -16.97 -7.66
CA VAL A 698 -39.50 -15.89 -8.59
C VAL A 698 -39.04 -14.51 -8.09
N ALA A 699 -39.21 -14.21 -6.81
CA ALA A 699 -38.75 -12.96 -6.22
C ALA A 699 -37.22 -12.90 -6.18
N GLN A 700 -36.54 -14.01 -5.89
CA GLN A 700 -35.08 -14.07 -5.94
C GLN A 700 -34.58 -13.73 -7.36
N TYR A 701 -35.07 -14.42 -8.39
CA TYR A 701 -34.68 -14.16 -9.78
C TYR A 701 -35.00 -12.73 -10.23
N ALA A 702 -36.14 -12.17 -9.81
CA ALA A 702 -36.47 -10.79 -10.10
C ALA A 702 -35.48 -9.81 -9.45
N ILE A 703 -35.14 -10.00 -8.17
CA ILE A 703 -34.21 -9.13 -7.45
C ILE A 703 -32.80 -9.19 -8.08
N TYR A 704 -32.24 -10.38 -8.26
CA TYR A 704 -30.92 -10.53 -8.89
C TYR A 704 -30.93 -10.02 -10.33
N GLY A 705 -31.96 -10.33 -11.12
CA GLY A 705 -32.08 -9.87 -12.50
C GLY A 705 -32.13 -8.34 -12.61
N VAL A 706 -32.85 -7.66 -11.73
CA VAL A 706 -32.88 -6.18 -11.69
C VAL A 706 -31.52 -5.61 -11.28
N LEU A 707 -30.87 -6.19 -10.26
CA LEU A 707 -29.55 -5.74 -9.82
C LEU A 707 -28.50 -5.92 -10.91
N ASP A 708 -28.41 -7.11 -11.50
CA ASP A 708 -27.46 -7.44 -12.57
C ASP A 708 -27.69 -6.54 -13.80
N ALA A 709 -28.95 -6.39 -14.23
CA ALA A 709 -29.30 -5.53 -15.37
C ALA A 709 -28.94 -4.06 -15.10
N THR A 710 -29.14 -3.58 -13.88
CA THR A 710 -28.81 -2.19 -13.52
C THR A 710 -27.30 -1.98 -13.44
N VAL A 711 -26.54 -2.91 -12.84
CA VAL A 711 -25.08 -2.85 -12.79
C VAL A 711 -24.50 -2.82 -14.21
N ILE A 712 -24.95 -3.72 -15.08
CA ILE A 712 -24.50 -3.79 -16.49
C ILE A 712 -24.94 -2.54 -17.26
N GLY A 713 -26.20 -2.12 -17.10
CA GLY A 713 -26.76 -0.96 -17.78
C GLY A 713 -26.02 0.34 -17.44
N LEU A 714 -25.73 0.57 -16.16
CA LEU A 714 -24.95 1.72 -15.72
C LEU A 714 -23.49 1.63 -16.19
N TYR A 715 -22.89 0.44 -16.18
CA TYR A 715 -21.55 0.27 -16.72
C TYR A 715 -21.46 0.63 -18.20
N ILE A 716 -22.43 0.18 -19.02
CA ILE A 716 -22.53 0.51 -20.44
C ILE A 716 -22.77 2.01 -20.62
N TYR A 717 -23.66 2.61 -19.81
CA TYR A 717 -23.95 4.04 -19.87
C TYR A 717 -22.72 4.90 -19.61
N PHE A 718 -21.92 4.54 -18.60
CA PHE A 718 -20.65 5.19 -18.24
C PHE A 718 -19.42 4.56 -18.93
N ILE A 719 -19.59 3.70 -19.93
CA ILE A 719 -18.42 3.06 -20.58
C ILE A 719 -17.47 4.04 -21.30
N PRO A 720 -17.92 5.20 -21.84
CA PRO A 720 -17.01 6.12 -22.54
C PRO A 720 -15.91 6.70 -21.65
N ILE A 721 -16.19 6.95 -20.36
CA ILE A 721 -15.17 7.44 -19.42
C ILE A 721 -14.04 6.41 -19.20
N CYS A 722 -14.32 5.12 -19.46
CA CYS A 722 -13.36 4.02 -19.35
C CYS A 722 -12.63 3.74 -20.68
N PHE A 723 -13.36 3.71 -21.80
CA PHE A 723 -12.83 3.32 -23.12
C PHE A 723 -12.27 4.48 -23.94
N GLY A 724 -12.37 5.71 -23.40
CA GLY A 724 -11.86 6.92 -23.99
C GLY A 724 -12.97 7.74 -24.65
N MET A 725 -13.15 8.96 -24.18
CA MET A 725 -14.05 9.95 -24.77
C MET A 725 -13.33 10.72 -25.87
N THR A 726 -13.78 10.55 -27.11
CA THR A 726 -13.24 11.23 -28.30
C THR A 726 -14.09 12.45 -28.65
N GLY A 727 -13.44 13.51 -29.15
CA GLY A 727 -14.12 14.74 -29.56
C GLY A 727 -14.49 15.68 -28.40
N PRO A 728 -15.43 16.61 -28.62
CA PRO A 728 -15.82 17.59 -27.62
C PRO A 728 -16.41 16.97 -26.35
N ASN A 729 -15.91 17.38 -25.18
CA ASN A 729 -16.38 16.88 -23.88
C ASN A 729 -17.89 17.11 -23.64
N LYS A 730 -18.47 18.16 -24.23
CA LYS A 730 -19.89 18.50 -24.14
C LYS A 730 -20.81 17.39 -24.68
N GLN A 731 -20.34 16.55 -25.60
CA GLN A 731 -21.09 15.40 -26.11
C GLN A 731 -21.40 14.37 -25.02
N TYR A 732 -20.62 14.36 -23.95
CA TYR A 732 -20.73 13.44 -22.82
C TYR A 732 -21.50 14.03 -21.63
N SER A 733 -22.14 15.20 -21.81
CA SER A 733 -22.92 15.90 -20.77
C SER A 733 -24.08 15.07 -20.22
N TYR A 734 -24.59 14.08 -20.97
CA TYR A 734 -25.63 13.18 -20.48
C TYR A 734 -25.18 12.38 -19.23
N MET A 735 -23.89 12.07 -19.11
CA MET A 735 -23.33 11.38 -17.94
C MET A 735 -23.15 12.30 -16.72
N LYS A 736 -23.29 13.62 -16.88
CA LYS A 736 -23.13 14.59 -15.79
C LYS A 736 -24.38 14.66 -14.94
N TRP A 737 -24.54 13.70 -14.02
CA TRP A 737 -25.68 13.69 -13.10
C TRP A 737 -25.55 14.72 -11.97
N PHE A 738 -24.32 15.06 -11.57
CA PHE A 738 -24.04 16.06 -10.55
C PHE A 738 -23.15 17.18 -11.08
N SER A 739 -23.32 18.39 -10.55
CA SER A 739 -22.52 19.57 -10.93
C SER A 739 -21.02 19.38 -10.66
N THR A 740 -20.68 18.60 -9.64
CA THR A 740 -19.32 18.27 -9.21
C THR A 740 -18.64 17.22 -10.09
N TRP A 741 -19.38 16.49 -10.92
CA TRP A 741 -18.81 15.58 -11.90
C TRP A 741 -18.34 16.39 -13.10
N ARG A 742 -17.13 16.95 -13.00
CA ARG A 742 -16.53 17.84 -13.99
C ARG A 742 -16.09 17.13 -15.28
N MET A 743 -16.91 16.23 -15.82
CA MET A 743 -16.60 15.44 -17.02
C MET A 743 -17.06 16.09 -18.34
N SER A 744 -17.78 17.21 -18.29
CA SER A 744 -18.19 17.95 -19.49
C SER A 744 -18.03 19.46 -19.31
N ASP A 745 -17.36 19.86 -18.24
CA ASP A 745 -17.07 21.26 -17.92
C ASP A 745 -15.85 21.74 -18.70
N ALA A 746 -15.80 23.04 -18.96
CA ALA A 746 -14.71 23.68 -19.70
C ALA A 746 -13.32 23.37 -19.11
#